data_AF-A0A1M3M9W6-F1
#
_entry.id   AF-A0A1M3M9W6-F1
#
_cell.length_a   1.000
_cell.length_b   1.000
_cell.length_c   1.000
_cell.angle_alpha   90.00
_cell.angle_beta   90.00
_cell.angle_gamma   90.00
#
_symmetry.space_group_name_H-M   'P 1'
#
loop_
_entity.id
_entity.type
_entity.pdbx_description
1 polymer ?
#
loop_
_entity_poly.entity_id
_entity_poly.type
_entity_poly.pdbx_seq_one_letter_code
_entity_poly.pdbx_strand_id
1 'polypeptide(L)'
;MKKYIAALLVATTLVGCQDEFLEEKVVTTLTQDYYKSPEGLETLVKGTYQILRFKSDYNQGHYLFGSSTDIEVFSWTNQERIDMGSYNVTGWGPSSGANRFAPHMAALIGQVSGGVSEGAYPIINRCNIFLENYELLTEAQKKAMAVRKGEILFLRTYAYYLITNQLGAVPLMLKSFSGMPENFAFTKVSLEEIYSQLLSDMETATSLLPASTTELGRITKAAAAHFTAKLYLNRAQGAEFQNNSEPTLKALYKGNAGGADADLQKAIDYATITIDLHKGKTAFGGLEPDFANLWKDIKGTDPYARDKVSEILLSAQYESTSTYNGRYGNTLVHLYNSNHTSLRACTPRTIDYGRPFATLQPSDWAYDMFTDRANDSRYYKTYLTDYVATDAKEAGGKPWDAATAWVYNNYIRGAGEAEIGINTSGASDVVSTGTASKIKFGKRSIVYIENSKNEPLDSMWVASQPFIMNVRWIAGSPDGKGYFIDPKKPSLGLKPGIDLSNPVVSNTSGRKLMYRVNGDKGEAFGLDRGLGVAAWYMSPRKWMDINRGKGTDANGAGAIDIPLMRLAETYLIRAEAYGRKGQMSLAIDDINVLRKRAAYHANENRSDVLVKLEPAVLTGKLDIPASDKVSPFKVSADTYEKIKVTGEEWAAGSAKARLENYPPGAANLFVHFIYNERARELGFELQCWEDLKNAGILYERVYYRDMMGAPATSTGTADFPFPKDDISKTNGALGTGKGTLERKHTFRPWPQSFLELLTDEKGNALTTEAKAAYQNYGY
;
A
#
# COMPACT_ATOMS: atom_id res chain seq x y z
N MET A 1 38.07 56.16 64.21
CA MET A 1 37.53 55.85 62.87
C MET A 1 38.49 55.12 61.91
N LYS A 2 39.78 54.92 62.22
CA LYS A 2 40.71 54.12 61.37
C LYS A 2 40.78 52.61 61.68
N LYS A 3 40.25 52.14 62.82
CA LYS A 3 40.26 50.71 63.21
C LYS A 3 39.03 49.90 62.75
N TYR A 4 37.98 50.56 62.26
CA TYR A 4 36.76 49.88 61.77
C TYR A 4 36.68 49.78 60.24
N ILE A 5 37.57 50.49 59.51
CA ILE A 5 37.62 50.44 58.04
C ILE A 5 38.34 49.16 57.56
N ALA A 6 39.36 48.70 58.28
CA ALA A 6 40.06 47.44 57.96
C ALA A 6 39.22 46.19 58.26
N ALA A 7 38.36 46.23 59.29
CA ALA A 7 37.44 45.15 59.60
C ALA A 7 36.26 45.08 58.59
N LEU A 8 35.81 46.22 58.06
CA LEU A 8 34.81 46.25 56.98
C LEU A 8 35.36 45.76 55.64
N LEU A 9 36.66 45.98 55.35
CA LEU A 9 37.28 45.55 54.09
C LEU A 9 37.62 44.05 54.03
N VAL A 10 37.75 43.38 55.19
CA VAL A 10 37.96 41.93 55.29
C VAL A 10 36.63 41.17 55.38
N ALA A 11 35.56 41.82 55.82
CA ALA A 11 34.22 41.25 55.83
C ALA A 11 33.57 41.21 54.43
N THR A 12 34.02 42.03 53.48
CA THR A 12 33.50 42.06 52.11
C THR A 12 34.19 41.09 51.14
N THR A 13 35.28 40.42 51.53
CA THR A 13 35.96 39.41 50.70
C THR A 13 35.53 37.97 50.98
N LEU A 14 34.65 37.74 51.97
CA LEU A 14 34.11 36.41 52.31
C LEU A 14 32.72 36.13 51.73
N VAL A 15 32.15 37.05 50.94
CA VAL A 15 31.03 36.76 50.05
C VAL A 15 31.59 36.44 48.65
N GLY A 16 32.49 35.46 48.61
CA GLY A 16 32.75 34.72 47.38
C GLY A 16 31.53 33.87 47.12
N CYS A 17 30.94 34.02 45.93
CA CYS A 17 29.87 33.16 45.43
C CYS A 17 30.15 31.71 45.81
N GLN A 18 29.25 31.09 46.58
CA GLN A 18 29.22 29.63 46.70
C GLN A 18 29.14 29.06 45.29
N ASP A 19 29.80 27.93 45.02
CA ASP A 19 29.83 27.30 43.69
C ASP A 19 28.41 27.07 43.10
N GLU A 20 27.36 27.04 43.93
CA GLU A 20 25.95 27.01 43.51
C GLU A 20 25.44 28.26 42.76
N PHE A 21 26.08 29.43 42.87
CA PHE A 21 25.69 30.64 42.12
C PHE A 21 26.24 30.66 40.68
N LEU A 22 27.28 29.84 40.40
CA LEU A 22 27.87 29.70 39.07
C LEU A 22 27.40 28.43 38.34
N GLU A 23 26.58 27.59 38.98
CA GLU A 23 25.71 26.69 38.23
C GLU A 23 24.55 27.49 37.64
N GLU A 24 24.80 28.06 36.45
CA GLU A 24 23.71 28.42 35.56
C GLU A 24 22.94 27.12 35.25
N LYS A 25 21.87 26.85 36.02
CA LYS A 25 20.89 25.84 35.67
C LYS A 25 20.34 26.28 34.32
N VAL A 26 20.83 25.68 33.25
CA VAL A 26 20.31 25.93 31.91
C VAL A 26 18.88 25.37 31.90
N VAL A 27 17.91 26.21 32.26
CA VAL A 27 16.48 25.83 32.36
C VAL A 27 15.90 25.50 30.97
N THR A 28 16.68 25.71 29.90
CA THR A 28 16.28 25.55 28.51
C THR A 28 16.88 24.33 27.79
N THR A 29 17.80 23.56 28.41
CA THR A 29 18.32 22.32 27.82
C THR A 29 17.98 21.10 28.68
N LEU A 30 17.22 20.17 28.09
CA LEU A 30 17.02 18.82 28.62
C LEU A 30 18.39 18.14 28.76
N THR A 31 18.89 17.98 29.99
CA THR A 31 20.11 17.20 30.24
C THR A 31 19.80 15.70 30.22
N GLN A 32 20.81 14.85 30.02
CA GLN A 32 20.63 13.40 30.07
C GLN A 32 20.10 12.92 31.43
N ASP A 33 20.33 13.70 32.51
CA ASP A 33 19.78 13.41 33.83
C ASP A 33 18.26 13.48 33.90
N TYR A 34 17.61 14.26 33.02
CA TYR A 34 16.16 14.29 32.92
C TYR A 34 15.59 12.88 32.65
N TYR A 35 16.25 12.10 31.79
CA TYR A 35 15.82 10.74 31.46
C TYR A 35 16.05 9.70 32.57
N LYS A 36 16.60 10.10 33.72
CA LYS A 36 16.66 9.24 34.93
C LYS A 36 15.39 9.30 35.78
N SER A 37 14.49 10.25 35.49
CA SER A 37 13.20 10.41 36.17
C SER A 37 12.06 9.69 35.44
N PRO A 38 10.98 9.26 36.14
CA PRO A 38 9.78 8.72 35.50
C PRO A 38 9.16 9.67 34.46
N GLU A 39 9.12 10.97 34.77
CA GLU A 39 8.58 12.01 33.87
C GLU A 39 9.41 12.13 32.59
N GLY A 40 10.75 12.09 32.72
CA GLY A 40 11.63 12.12 31.57
C GLY A 40 11.53 10.86 30.72
N LEU A 41 11.37 9.70 31.35
CA LEU A 41 11.13 8.44 30.65
C LEU A 41 9.78 8.43 29.92
N GLU A 42 8.73 9.04 30.46
CA GLU A 42 7.44 9.20 29.76
C GLU A 42 7.59 10.09 28.50
N THR A 43 8.32 11.20 28.60
CA THR A 43 8.63 12.05 27.44
C THR A 43 9.43 11.28 26.39
N LEU A 44 10.40 10.48 26.82
CA LEU A 44 11.21 9.62 25.94
C LEU A 44 10.33 8.63 25.17
N VAL A 45 9.39 7.96 25.86
CA VAL A 45 8.43 7.03 25.26
C VAL A 45 7.66 7.72 24.13
N LYS A 46 7.08 8.89 24.39
CA LYS A 46 6.33 9.66 23.38
C LYS A 46 7.18 9.98 22.15
N GLY A 47 8.44 10.36 22.35
CA GLY A 47 9.37 10.58 21.24
C GLY A 47 9.67 9.32 20.42
N THR A 48 9.69 8.14 21.05
CA THR A 48 9.96 6.86 20.38
C THR A 48 8.83 6.44 19.43
N TYR A 49 7.58 6.83 19.66
CA TYR A 49 6.43 6.47 18.81
C TYR A 49 6.56 6.93 17.35
N GLN A 50 7.41 7.92 17.05
CA GLN A 50 7.57 8.43 15.69
C GLN A 50 7.96 7.36 14.66
N ILE A 51 8.65 6.28 15.06
CA ILE A 51 9.02 5.19 14.15
C ILE A 51 7.81 4.55 13.46
N LEU A 52 6.64 4.59 14.10
CA LEU A 52 5.38 4.07 13.55
C LEU A 52 4.99 4.80 12.26
N ARG A 53 5.40 6.06 12.08
CA ARG A 53 5.12 6.87 10.89
C ARG A 53 6.10 6.62 9.74
N PHE A 54 7.24 5.97 9.96
CA PHE A 54 8.30 5.87 8.96
C PHE A 54 7.81 5.34 7.61
N LYS A 55 6.94 4.33 7.61
CA LYS A 55 6.38 3.73 6.39
C LYS A 55 5.52 4.72 5.59
N SER A 56 4.69 5.51 6.26
CA SER A 56 3.72 6.44 5.65
C SER A 56 4.26 7.86 5.43
N ASP A 57 5.41 8.17 6.00
CA ASP A 57 6.08 9.46 5.82
C ASP A 57 6.75 9.55 4.44
N TYR A 58 6.37 10.58 3.68
CA TYR A 58 6.95 11.01 2.40
C TYR A 58 7.42 9.86 1.49
N ASN A 59 8.45 10.02 0.65
CA ASN A 59 8.84 8.98 -0.31
C ASN A 59 9.63 7.81 0.32
N GLN A 60 10.32 8.04 1.44
CA GLN A 60 11.26 7.07 2.00
C GLN A 60 10.60 5.78 2.48
N GLY A 61 9.46 5.87 3.17
CA GLY A 61 8.76 4.68 3.62
C GLY A 61 8.08 3.96 2.46
N HIS A 62 7.38 4.71 1.62
CA HIS A 62 6.62 4.16 0.49
C HIS A 62 7.48 3.38 -0.50
N TYR A 63 8.70 3.85 -0.79
CA TYR A 63 9.55 3.22 -1.79
C TYR A 63 10.12 1.90 -1.27
N LEU A 64 10.35 1.80 0.04
CA LEU A 64 10.91 0.61 0.64
C LEU A 64 9.86 -0.47 0.94
N PHE A 65 8.66 -0.04 1.36
CA PHE A 65 7.65 -0.95 1.91
C PHE A 65 6.36 -1.07 1.07
N GLY A 66 6.10 -0.11 0.17
CA GLY A 66 4.85 -0.06 -0.62
C GLY A 66 4.99 -0.51 -2.07
N SER A 67 6.18 -0.45 -2.66
CA SER A 67 6.37 -0.73 -4.10
C SER A 67 7.10 -2.05 -4.36
N SER A 68 7.31 -2.37 -5.64
CA SER A 68 8.07 -3.55 -6.08
C SER A 68 7.43 -4.86 -5.64
N THR A 69 6.10 -4.95 -5.72
CA THR A 69 5.33 -6.17 -5.44
C THR A 69 4.53 -6.59 -6.66
N ASP A 70 3.81 -7.71 -6.55
CA ASP A 70 2.91 -8.13 -7.61
C ASP A 70 1.63 -7.30 -7.69
N ILE A 71 1.31 -6.45 -6.71
CA ILE A 71 0.11 -5.60 -6.71
C ILE A 71 0.40 -4.09 -6.71
N GLU A 72 1.62 -3.66 -6.42
CA GLU A 72 1.98 -2.25 -6.29
C GLU A 72 3.31 -1.95 -7.01
N VAL A 73 3.25 -1.00 -7.93
CA VAL A 73 4.35 -0.65 -8.86
C VAL A 73 4.49 0.86 -8.99
N PHE A 74 5.63 1.36 -9.46
CA PHE A 74 5.79 2.79 -9.75
C PHE A 74 4.85 3.25 -10.89
N SER A 75 4.39 4.50 -10.81
CA SER A 75 3.43 5.05 -11.77
C SER A 75 4.05 5.94 -12.85
N TRP A 76 5.38 6.05 -12.93
CA TRP A 76 6.06 6.94 -13.88
C TRP A 76 6.25 6.30 -15.27
N THR A 77 7.24 6.75 -16.08
CA THR A 77 7.51 6.13 -17.39
C THR A 77 7.75 4.63 -17.27
N ASN A 78 7.52 3.88 -18.35
CA ASN A 78 7.92 2.47 -18.41
C ASN A 78 9.41 2.27 -18.08
N GLN A 79 10.29 3.18 -18.52
CA GLN A 79 11.70 3.10 -18.19
C GLN A 79 11.95 3.35 -16.70
N GLU A 80 11.35 4.38 -16.13
CA GLU A 80 11.45 4.66 -14.69
C GLU A 80 10.84 3.54 -13.86
N ARG A 81 9.77 2.87 -14.30
CA ARG A 81 9.22 1.69 -13.61
C ARG A 81 10.25 0.55 -13.53
N ILE A 82 11.02 0.35 -14.58
CA ILE A 82 12.11 -0.64 -14.60
C ILE A 82 13.24 -0.17 -13.67
N ASP A 83 13.71 1.07 -13.86
CA ASP A 83 14.85 1.62 -13.12
C ASP A 83 14.56 1.74 -11.62
N MET A 84 13.35 2.15 -11.29
CA MET A 84 12.83 2.34 -9.93
C MET A 84 12.17 1.09 -9.38
N GLY A 85 12.06 0.01 -10.15
CA GLY A 85 11.54 -1.26 -9.67
C GLY A 85 12.40 -1.89 -8.57
N SER A 86 13.51 -1.25 -8.14
CA SER A 86 14.56 -1.74 -7.24
C SER A 86 15.44 -2.85 -7.82
N TYR A 87 15.19 -3.20 -9.07
CA TYR A 87 15.79 -4.33 -9.80
C TYR A 87 16.94 -3.91 -10.74
N ASN A 88 17.29 -2.63 -10.74
CA ASN A 88 18.29 -2.05 -11.63
C ASN A 88 19.29 -1.23 -10.80
N VAL A 89 20.58 -1.33 -11.14
CA VAL A 89 21.67 -0.58 -10.48
C VAL A 89 21.40 0.93 -10.49
N THR A 90 20.79 1.45 -11.55
CA THR A 90 20.44 2.87 -11.68
C THR A 90 19.47 3.32 -10.58
N GLY A 91 18.55 2.45 -10.14
CA GLY A 91 17.64 2.70 -9.01
C GLY A 91 18.34 2.88 -7.66
N TRP A 92 19.58 2.40 -7.55
CA TRP A 92 20.43 2.47 -6.36
C TRP A 92 21.49 3.58 -6.44
N GLY A 93 21.49 4.40 -7.49
CA GLY A 93 22.50 5.44 -7.71
C GLY A 93 22.46 6.59 -6.68
N PRO A 94 23.59 7.31 -6.49
CA PRO A 94 23.69 8.47 -5.61
C PRO A 94 23.13 9.72 -6.33
N SER A 95 21.83 9.94 -6.29
CA SER A 95 21.24 11.21 -6.78
C SER A 95 20.58 11.97 -5.65
N SER A 96 20.76 13.29 -5.61
CA SER A 96 20.13 14.22 -4.67
C SER A 96 18.63 14.43 -4.91
N GLY A 97 18.06 13.86 -5.98
CA GLY A 97 16.62 13.81 -6.19
C GLY A 97 16.01 12.63 -5.42
N ALA A 98 14.92 12.85 -4.69
CA ALA A 98 14.17 11.90 -3.85
C ALA A 98 13.56 10.67 -4.58
N ASN A 99 14.16 10.25 -5.70
CA ASN A 99 13.70 9.25 -6.64
C ASN A 99 14.73 8.10 -6.76
N ARG A 100 15.43 7.70 -5.69
CA ARG A 100 16.38 6.56 -5.68
C ARG A 100 16.31 5.81 -4.33
N PHE A 101 16.65 4.53 -4.31
CA PHE A 101 16.52 3.69 -3.11
C PHE A 101 17.62 3.90 -2.07
N ALA A 102 18.87 4.16 -2.49
CA ALA A 102 20.00 4.25 -1.56
C ALA A 102 19.83 5.34 -0.48
N PRO A 103 19.38 6.58 -0.80
CA PRO A 103 19.10 7.60 0.23
C PRO A 103 17.98 7.18 1.20
N HIS A 104 16.94 6.51 0.69
CA HIS A 104 15.82 6.04 1.52
C HIS A 104 16.25 4.92 2.46
N MET A 105 17.12 4.02 1.98
CA MET A 105 17.73 2.99 2.83
C MET A 105 18.63 3.59 3.90
N ALA A 106 19.44 4.59 3.57
CA ALA A 106 20.25 5.30 4.56
C ALA A 106 19.39 5.99 5.62
N ALA A 107 18.26 6.59 5.21
CA ALA A 107 17.28 7.18 6.14
C ALA A 107 16.66 6.13 7.07
N LEU A 108 16.31 4.94 6.55
CA LEU A 108 15.82 3.82 7.38
C LEU A 108 16.86 3.33 8.39
N ILE A 109 18.15 3.28 8.00
CA ILE A 109 19.22 2.88 8.93
C ILE A 109 19.35 3.90 10.06
N GLY A 110 19.41 5.19 9.73
CA GLY A 110 19.52 6.25 10.73
C GLY A 110 20.09 7.58 10.24
N GLN A 111 20.37 7.74 8.94
CA GLN A 111 20.83 9.02 8.40
C GLN A 111 19.66 10.02 8.34
N VAL A 112 19.67 11.01 9.22
CA VAL A 112 18.60 12.03 9.26
C VAL A 112 18.88 13.13 8.25
N SER A 113 18.01 13.29 7.26
CA SER A 113 17.86 14.55 6.51
C SER A 113 16.65 15.29 7.08
N GLY A 114 16.83 16.53 7.53
CA GLY A 114 15.77 17.27 8.23
C GLY A 114 14.40 17.24 7.52
N GLY A 115 13.34 16.95 8.28
CA GLY A 115 11.94 17.04 7.82
C GLY A 115 11.17 15.72 7.68
N VAL A 116 11.73 14.57 8.09
CA VAL A 116 11.08 13.24 8.06
C VAL A 116 11.31 12.46 9.37
N SER A 117 10.53 11.40 9.62
CA SER A 117 10.73 10.50 10.78
C SER A 117 12.12 9.87 10.81
N GLU A 118 12.66 9.71 12.02
CA GLU A 118 13.94 9.01 12.25
C GLU A 118 13.86 7.52 11.91
N GLY A 119 14.99 6.97 11.45
CA GLY A 119 15.15 5.54 11.15
C GLY A 119 15.35 4.66 12.38
N ALA A 120 15.72 3.40 12.13
CA ALA A 120 15.74 2.33 13.12
C ALA A 120 16.78 2.53 14.24
N TYR A 121 18.06 2.77 13.94
CA TYR A 121 19.09 2.80 14.99
C TYR A 121 18.98 3.98 15.97
N PRO A 122 18.61 5.22 15.56
CA PRO A 122 18.31 6.29 16.50
C PRO A 122 17.18 5.92 17.48
N ILE A 123 16.14 5.25 16.98
CA ILE A 123 15.01 4.78 17.79
C ILE A 123 15.42 3.64 18.72
N ILE A 124 16.21 2.68 18.24
CA ILE A 124 16.77 1.60 19.05
C ILE A 124 17.61 2.18 20.19
N ASN A 125 18.46 3.19 19.91
CA ASN A 125 19.24 3.86 20.94
C ASN A 125 18.32 4.50 22.00
N ARG A 126 17.24 5.17 21.58
CA ARG A 126 16.24 5.74 22.48
C ARG A 126 15.57 4.70 23.37
N CYS A 127 15.22 3.54 22.81
CA CYS A 127 14.70 2.42 23.58
C CYS A 127 15.73 1.90 24.60
N ASN A 128 17.00 1.81 24.22
CA ASN A 128 18.05 1.34 25.13
C ASN A 128 18.29 2.35 26.27
N ILE A 129 18.27 3.67 26.00
CA ILE A 129 18.33 4.70 27.05
C ILE A 129 17.17 4.53 28.04
N PHE A 130 15.95 4.29 27.55
CA PHE A 130 14.82 4.02 28.42
C PHE A 130 15.06 2.79 29.30
N LEU A 131 15.47 1.67 28.70
CA LEU A 131 15.61 0.40 29.40
C LEU A 131 16.73 0.45 30.46
N GLU A 132 17.86 1.09 30.15
CA GLU A 132 18.96 1.27 31.09
C GLU A 132 18.56 2.15 32.28
N ASN A 133 17.91 3.29 32.03
CA ASN A 133 17.45 4.17 33.10
C ASN A 133 16.27 3.61 33.89
N TYR A 134 15.40 2.81 33.26
CA TYR A 134 14.32 2.10 33.93
C TYR A 134 14.87 1.20 35.05
N GLU A 135 16.03 0.56 34.83
CA GLU A 135 16.63 -0.31 35.85
C GLU A 135 17.15 0.45 37.08
N LEU A 136 17.39 1.76 36.95
CA LEU A 136 17.81 2.65 38.04
C LEU A 136 16.63 3.18 38.89
N LEU A 137 15.39 2.98 38.45
CA LEU A 137 14.20 3.41 39.19
C LEU A 137 13.98 2.55 40.45
N THR A 138 13.29 3.12 41.45
CA THR A 138 12.78 2.34 42.58
C THR A 138 11.72 1.32 42.13
N GLU A 139 11.52 0.24 42.89
CA GLU A 139 10.51 -0.79 42.55
C GLU A 139 9.09 -0.22 42.40
N ALA A 140 8.73 0.78 43.22
CA ALA A 140 7.44 1.47 43.09
C ALA A 140 7.31 2.21 41.75
N GLN A 141 8.37 2.90 41.33
CA GLN A 141 8.42 3.59 40.03
C GLN A 141 8.45 2.60 38.87
N LYS A 142 9.22 1.51 38.96
CA LYS A 142 9.23 0.43 37.95
C LYS A 142 7.83 -0.13 37.72
N LYS A 143 7.09 -0.40 38.80
CA LYS A 143 5.70 -0.87 38.74
C LYS A 143 4.78 0.15 38.05
N ALA A 144 4.91 1.43 38.37
CA ALA A 144 4.13 2.50 37.73
C ALA A 144 4.45 2.63 36.23
N MET A 145 5.70 2.38 35.84
CA MET A 145 6.20 2.51 34.47
C MET A 145 6.17 1.20 33.67
N ALA A 146 5.62 0.12 34.22
CA ALA A 146 5.67 -1.22 33.60
C ALA A 146 5.01 -1.26 32.22
N VAL A 147 3.88 -0.58 32.03
CA VAL A 147 3.22 -0.47 30.72
C VAL A 147 4.13 0.24 29.71
N ARG A 148 4.82 1.31 30.14
CA ARG A 148 5.74 2.08 29.29
C ARG A 148 6.93 1.22 28.84
N LYS A 149 7.45 0.35 29.72
CA LYS A 149 8.46 -0.67 29.36
C LYS A 149 7.94 -1.60 28.27
N GLY A 150 6.69 -2.06 28.37
CA GLY A 150 6.06 -2.87 27.32
C GLY A 150 6.01 -2.16 25.97
N GLU A 151 5.67 -0.87 25.94
CA GLU A 151 5.66 -0.09 24.70
C GLU A 151 7.06 0.11 24.11
N ILE A 152 8.07 0.34 24.94
CA ILE A 152 9.46 0.50 24.49
C ILE A 152 10.00 -0.80 23.88
N LEU A 153 9.70 -1.95 24.48
CA LEU A 153 10.07 -3.26 23.93
C LEU A 153 9.39 -3.52 22.58
N PHE A 154 8.11 -3.15 22.46
CA PHE A 154 7.38 -3.19 21.19
C PHE A 154 8.05 -2.31 20.13
N LEU A 155 8.33 -1.04 20.46
CA LEU A 155 8.89 -0.07 19.51
C LEU A 155 10.32 -0.44 19.09
N ARG A 156 11.15 -0.96 20.00
CA ARG A 156 12.47 -1.52 19.68
C ARG A 156 12.34 -2.68 18.70
N THR A 157 11.38 -3.57 18.96
CA THR A 157 11.12 -4.71 18.08
C THR A 157 10.62 -4.28 16.71
N TYR A 158 9.73 -3.29 16.64
CA TYR A 158 9.22 -2.74 15.40
C TYR A 158 10.34 -2.11 14.56
N ALA A 159 11.25 -1.33 15.17
CA ALA A 159 12.41 -0.76 14.49
C ALA A 159 13.31 -1.84 13.86
N TYR A 160 13.61 -2.91 14.62
CA TYR A 160 14.38 -4.05 14.11
C TYR A 160 13.65 -4.82 13.00
N TYR A 161 12.33 -4.99 13.13
CA TYR A 161 11.51 -5.62 12.12
C TYR A 161 11.56 -4.86 10.79
N LEU A 162 11.46 -3.52 10.82
CA LEU A 162 11.56 -2.70 9.60
C LEU A 162 12.91 -2.88 8.89
N ILE A 163 14.02 -2.75 9.62
CA ILE A 163 15.36 -2.80 9.01
C ILE A 163 15.74 -4.21 8.55
N THR A 164 15.39 -5.26 9.31
CA THR A 164 15.68 -6.66 8.92
C THR A 164 14.85 -7.11 7.72
N ASN A 165 13.63 -6.59 7.56
CA ASN A 165 12.85 -6.83 6.35
C ASN A 165 13.52 -6.23 5.11
N GLN A 166 14.24 -5.12 5.19
CA GLN A 166 14.95 -4.59 4.02
C GLN A 166 16.33 -5.23 3.83
N LEU A 167 17.14 -5.29 4.90
CA LEU A 167 18.57 -5.61 4.83
C LEU A 167 18.94 -7.04 5.25
N GLY A 168 18.01 -7.81 5.82
CA GLY A 168 18.34 -9.11 6.42
C GLY A 168 19.07 -8.96 7.75
N ALA A 169 20.11 -9.77 7.96
CA ALA A 169 20.95 -9.71 9.16
C ALA A 169 21.63 -8.34 9.30
N VAL A 170 21.68 -7.79 10.52
CA VAL A 170 22.21 -6.45 10.86
C VAL A 170 22.85 -6.47 12.26
N PRO A 171 23.60 -5.44 12.68
CA PRO A 171 24.05 -5.29 14.06
C PRO A 171 22.91 -5.27 15.09
N LEU A 172 23.10 -6.02 16.18
CA LEU A 172 22.19 -6.05 17.33
C LEU A 172 22.73 -5.16 18.46
N MET A 173 22.14 -3.98 18.62
CA MET A 173 22.49 -2.95 19.59
C MET A 173 21.51 -2.97 20.76
N LEU A 174 21.94 -3.51 21.90
CA LEU A 174 21.13 -3.63 23.13
C LEU A 174 21.58 -2.69 24.25
N LYS A 175 22.53 -1.81 23.94
CA LYS A 175 23.05 -0.78 24.85
C LYS A 175 22.87 0.61 24.23
N SER A 176 22.75 1.62 25.08
CA SER A 176 22.73 2.99 24.62
C SER A 176 24.14 3.49 24.31
N PHE A 177 24.22 4.46 23.41
CA PHE A 177 25.44 5.17 23.05
C PHE A 177 25.22 6.66 23.29
N SER A 178 26.06 7.26 24.12
CA SER A 178 26.10 8.70 24.38
C SER A 178 27.31 9.31 23.65
N GLY A 179 27.08 9.84 22.45
CA GLY A 179 28.13 10.43 21.61
C GLY A 179 28.62 9.50 20.51
N MET A 180 29.70 9.91 19.82
CA MET A 180 30.32 9.11 18.78
C MET A 180 31.04 7.92 19.43
N PRO A 181 30.71 6.66 19.08
CA PRO A 181 31.43 5.51 19.59
C PRO A 181 32.93 5.64 19.31
N GLU A 182 33.79 5.19 20.24
CA GLU A 182 35.24 5.21 20.05
C GLU A 182 35.66 4.39 18.81
N ASN A 183 34.95 3.31 18.53
CA ASN A 183 35.02 2.56 17.28
C ASN A 183 33.62 2.20 16.77
N PHE A 184 33.41 2.29 15.45
CA PHE A 184 32.16 1.87 14.79
C PHE A 184 32.18 0.37 14.49
N ALA A 185 32.60 -0.42 15.48
CA ALA A 185 32.76 -1.87 15.38
C ALA A 185 31.42 -2.58 15.62
N PHE A 186 30.50 -2.40 14.67
CA PHE A 186 29.17 -2.98 14.72
C PHE A 186 29.11 -4.26 13.88
N THR A 187 29.36 -5.40 14.51
CA THR A 187 29.36 -6.69 13.83
C THR A 187 27.95 -7.11 13.41
N LYS A 188 27.83 -7.62 12.17
CA LYS A 188 26.58 -8.20 11.65
C LYS A 188 26.23 -9.45 12.45
N VAL A 189 25.01 -9.51 12.97
CA VAL A 189 24.50 -10.63 13.78
C VAL A 189 23.51 -11.45 12.96
N SER A 190 23.44 -12.76 13.22
CA SER A 190 22.51 -13.66 12.53
C SER A 190 21.05 -13.26 12.74
N LEU A 191 20.18 -13.52 11.75
CA LEU A 191 18.73 -13.29 11.93
C LEU A 191 18.14 -14.16 13.05
N GLU A 192 18.75 -15.31 13.33
CA GLU A 192 18.37 -16.19 14.43
C GLU A 192 18.55 -15.52 15.80
N GLU A 193 19.73 -14.95 16.06
CA GLU A 193 19.99 -14.21 17.29
C GLU A 193 19.12 -12.97 17.41
N ILE A 194 18.94 -12.22 16.31
CA ILE A 194 18.07 -11.04 16.30
C ILE A 194 16.64 -11.45 16.65
N TYR A 195 16.04 -12.41 15.95
CA TYR A 195 14.65 -12.81 16.18
C TYR A 195 14.44 -13.46 17.56
N SER A 196 15.45 -14.12 18.12
CA SER A 196 15.41 -14.58 19.51
C SER A 196 15.22 -13.41 20.48
N GLN A 197 15.97 -12.32 20.30
CA GLN A 197 15.81 -11.11 21.12
C GLN A 197 14.45 -10.43 20.87
N LEU A 198 14.03 -10.29 19.61
CA LEU A 198 12.75 -9.65 19.26
C LEU A 198 11.56 -10.38 19.88
N LEU A 199 11.54 -11.71 19.81
CA LEU A 199 10.47 -12.51 20.39
C LEU A 199 10.47 -12.39 21.92
N SER A 200 11.65 -12.44 22.57
CA SER A 200 11.75 -12.22 24.03
C SER A 200 11.20 -10.85 24.46
N ASP A 201 11.52 -9.79 23.72
CA ASP A 201 11.00 -8.45 23.96
C ASP A 201 9.47 -8.43 23.84
N MET A 202 8.94 -9.07 22.80
CA MET A 202 7.51 -9.06 22.46
C MET A 202 6.65 -9.93 23.37
N GLU A 203 7.14 -11.07 23.85
CA GLU A 203 6.45 -11.86 24.88
C GLU A 203 6.31 -11.05 26.18
N THR A 204 7.39 -10.36 26.57
CA THR A 204 7.36 -9.45 27.72
C THR A 204 6.41 -8.28 27.48
N ALA A 205 6.49 -7.62 26.33
CA ALA A 205 5.61 -6.50 25.97
C ALA A 205 4.12 -6.91 26.05
N THR A 206 3.76 -8.03 25.45
CA THR A 206 2.39 -8.56 25.45
C THR A 206 1.87 -8.83 26.86
N SER A 207 2.72 -9.28 27.77
CA SER A 207 2.35 -9.51 29.18
C SER A 207 2.08 -8.21 29.95
N LEU A 208 2.82 -7.14 29.65
CA LEU A 208 2.77 -5.86 30.38
C LEU A 208 1.69 -4.90 29.86
N LEU A 209 1.35 -4.98 28.58
CA LEU A 209 0.43 -4.04 27.94
C LEU A 209 -1.03 -4.29 28.33
N PRO A 210 -1.85 -3.23 28.46
CA PRO A 210 -3.25 -3.36 28.85
C PRO A 210 -4.14 -3.80 27.67
N ALA A 211 -5.31 -4.37 27.98
CA ALA A 211 -6.28 -4.78 26.95
C ALA A 211 -6.89 -3.59 26.19
N SER A 212 -6.97 -2.42 26.82
CA SER A 212 -7.53 -1.19 26.25
C SER A 212 -6.84 0.05 26.82
N THR A 213 -6.99 1.17 26.14
CA THR A 213 -6.49 2.50 26.54
C THR A 213 -7.52 3.56 26.16
N THR A 214 -7.59 4.65 26.91
CA THR A 214 -8.38 5.84 26.55
C THR A 214 -7.58 6.81 25.67
N GLU A 215 -6.26 6.69 25.65
CA GLU A 215 -5.37 7.48 24.81
C GLU A 215 -5.18 6.78 23.46
N LEU A 216 -5.82 7.33 22.43
CA LEU A 216 -5.70 6.85 21.05
C LEU A 216 -4.23 6.82 20.62
N GLY A 217 -3.85 5.81 19.84
CA GLY A 217 -2.49 5.64 19.34
C GLY A 217 -1.53 4.93 20.31
N ARG A 218 -1.85 4.78 21.60
CA ARG A 218 -1.03 3.97 22.51
C ARG A 218 -1.16 2.49 22.20
N ILE A 219 -0.03 1.78 22.23
CA ILE A 219 0.04 0.35 21.95
C ILE A 219 -0.72 -0.42 23.04
N THR A 220 -1.57 -1.35 22.61
CA THR A 220 -2.35 -2.23 23.50
C THR A 220 -1.85 -3.67 23.42
N LYS A 221 -2.34 -4.52 24.32
CA LYS A 221 -2.10 -5.97 24.30
C LYS A 221 -2.48 -6.60 22.97
N ALA A 222 -3.56 -6.14 22.33
CA ALA A 222 -4.00 -6.69 21.07
C ALA A 222 -3.04 -6.40 19.91
N ALA A 223 -2.48 -5.19 19.86
CA ALA A 223 -1.44 -4.84 18.89
C ALA A 223 -0.15 -5.64 19.14
N ALA A 224 0.27 -5.78 20.40
CA ALA A 224 1.46 -6.55 20.75
C ALA A 224 1.32 -8.05 20.46
N ALA A 225 0.17 -8.64 20.81
CA ALA A 225 -0.12 -10.05 20.51
C ALA A 225 -0.22 -10.30 18.99
N HIS A 226 -0.85 -9.39 18.23
CA HIS A 226 -0.86 -9.45 16.77
C HIS A 226 0.56 -9.48 16.21
N PHE A 227 1.40 -8.54 16.65
CA PHE A 227 2.75 -8.44 16.12
C PHE A 227 3.63 -9.62 16.53
N THR A 228 3.44 -10.14 17.75
CA THR A 228 4.10 -11.36 18.24
C THR A 228 3.72 -12.55 17.38
N ALA A 229 2.44 -12.71 17.05
CA ALA A 229 1.97 -13.76 16.14
C ALA A 229 2.61 -13.65 14.75
N LYS A 230 2.72 -12.42 14.21
CA LYS A 230 3.39 -12.16 12.94
C LYS A 230 4.87 -12.57 12.97
N LEU A 231 5.59 -12.26 14.04
CA LEU A 231 7.01 -12.63 14.18
C LEU A 231 7.20 -14.15 14.27
N TYR A 232 6.35 -14.85 15.03
CA TYR A 232 6.38 -16.32 15.10
C TYR A 232 6.05 -16.95 13.74
N LEU A 233 5.06 -16.44 13.02
CA LEU A 233 4.75 -16.90 11.66
C LEU A 233 5.95 -16.69 10.72
N ASN A 234 6.59 -15.51 10.75
CA ASN A 234 7.76 -15.21 9.92
C ASN A 234 8.96 -16.15 10.23
N ARG A 235 9.12 -16.57 11.48
CA ARG A 235 10.15 -17.53 11.90
C ARG A 235 9.82 -18.95 11.39
N ALA A 236 8.56 -19.37 11.53
CA ALA A 236 8.07 -20.64 10.99
C ALA A 236 8.18 -20.71 9.46
N GLN A 237 7.84 -19.64 8.74
CA GLN A 237 8.04 -19.51 7.29
C GLN A 237 9.52 -19.66 6.93
N GLY A 238 10.40 -18.95 7.63
CA GLY A 238 11.85 -19.01 7.39
C GLY A 238 12.47 -20.40 7.61
N ALA A 239 11.87 -21.23 8.47
CA ALA A 239 12.37 -22.57 8.78
C ALA A 239 12.44 -23.49 7.55
N GLU A 240 11.51 -23.34 6.59
CA GLU A 240 11.50 -24.17 5.37
C GLU A 240 12.71 -23.89 4.45
N PHE A 241 13.40 -22.76 4.66
CA PHE A 241 14.53 -22.34 3.83
C PHE A 241 15.91 -22.59 4.47
N GLN A 242 16.00 -23.14 5.68
CA GLN A 242 17.28 -23.33 6.41
C GLN A 242 18.38 -24.00 5.56
N ASN A 243 17.98 -25.00 4.77
CA ASN A 243 18.88 -25.81 3.92
C ASN A 243 18.64 -25.57 2.42
N ASN A 244 17.98 -24.46 2.04
CA ASN A 244 17.71 -24.17 0.64
C ASN A 244 19.00 -23.87 -0.13
N SER A 245 19.11 -24.36 -1.37
CA SER A 245 20.26 -24.11 -2.23
C SER A 245 20.29 -22.69 -2.80
N GLU A 246 19.14 -22.02 -2.90
CA GLU A 246 19.03 -20.63 -3.31
C GLU A 246 19.46 -19.72 -2.14
N PRO A 247 20.59 -18.98 -2.23
CA PRO A 247 21.13 -18.25 -1.09
C PRO A 247 20.20 -17.16 -0.56
N THR A 248 19.40 -16.55 -1.43
CA THR A 248 18.43 -15.52 -1.03
C THR A 248 17.27 -16.09 -0.23
N LEU A 249 16.78 -17.29 -0.58
CA LEU A 249 15.79 -17.99 0.24
C LEU A 249 16.39 -18.45 1.56
N LYS A 250 17.61 -19.00 1.53
CA LYS A 250 18.33 -19.41 2.75
C LYS A 250 18.51 -18.26 3.74
N ALA A 251 18.74 -17.05 3.24
CA ALA A 251 18.86 -15.83 4.04
C ALA A 251 17.56 -15.40 4.74
N LEU A 252 16.41 -16.03 4.46
CA LEU A 252 15.14 -15.80 5.17
C LEU A 252 15.02 -16.58 6.48
N TYR A 253 15.94 -17.53 6.75
CA TYR A 253 15.97 -18.31 7.98
C TYR A 253 16.24 -17.43 9.20
N LYS A 254 15.42 -17.58 10.24
CA LYS A 254 15.41 -16.74 11.45
C LYS A 254 15.56 -17.57 12.73
N GLY A 255 16.15 -18.76 12.61
CA GLY A 255 16.14 -19.77 13.68
C GLY A 255 14.84 -20.57 13.70
N ASN A 256 14.82 -21.62 14.51
CA ASN A 256 13.65 -22.47 14.74
C ASN A 256 13.68 -23.04 16.15
N ALA A 257 13.93 -22.20 17.16
CA ALA A 257 13.98 -22.63 18.56
C ALA A 257 12.65 -23.33 18.96
N GLY A 258 12.69 -24.67 19.06
CA GLY A 258 11.50 -25.52 19.32
C GLY A 258 10.85 -26.15 18.08
N GLY A 259 11.34 -25.86 16.88
CA GLY A 259 10.84 -26.37 15.60
C GLY A 259 9.72 -25.50 14.99
N ALA A 260 9.51 -25.63 13.68
CA ALA A 260 8.50 -24.87 12.94
C ALA A 260 7.08 -25.05 13.53
N ASP A 261 6.72 -26.27 13.94
CA ASP A 261 5.40 -26.56 14.51
C ASP A 261 5.12 -25.84 15.84
N ALA A 262 6.17 -25.60 16.65
CA ALA A 262 6.06 -24.85 17.89
C ALA A 262 5.86 -23.36 17.62
N ASP A 263 6.58 -22.82 16.62
CA ASP A 263 6.39 -21.43 16.17
C ASP A 263 5.00 -21.22 15.57
N LEU A 264 4.51 -22.16 14.76
CA LEU A 264 3.15 -22.11 14.24
C LEU A 264 2.12 -22.15 15.38
N GLN A 265 2.36 -22.95 16.43
CA GLN A 265 1.48 -22.97 17.60
C GLN A 265 1.49 -21.61 18.32
N LYS A 266 2.67 -21.03 18.55
CA LYS A 266 2.79 -19.70 19.15
C LYS A 266 2.09 -18.62 18.32
N ALA A 267 2.23 -18.66 16.99
CA ALA A 267 1.51 -17.77 16.10
C ALA A 267 -0.02 -17.88 16.27
N ILE A 268 -0.54 -19.12 16.37
CA ILE A 268 -1.96 -19.39 16.64
C ILE A 268 -2.39 -18.84 18.00
N ASP A 269 -1.61 -19.11 19.05
CA ASP A 269 -1.94 -18.72 20.43
C ASP A 269 -2.01 -17.19 20.56
N TYR A 270 -0.99 -16.47 20.06
CA TYR A 270 -0.96 -15.01 20.13
C TYR A 270 -2.01 -14.36 19.21
N ALA A 271 -2.26 -14.89 18.01
CA ALA A 271 -3.34 -14.41 17.16
C ALA A 271 -4.72 -14.61 17.81
N THR A 272 -4.89 -15.72 18.55
CA THR A 272 -6.10 -16.02 19.30
C THR A 272 -6.34 -15.02 20.44
N ILE A 273 -5.29 -14.57 21.15
CA ILE A 273 -5.42 -13.49 22.14
C ILE A 273 -6.04 -12.24 21.51
N THR A 274 -5.50 -11.80 20.36
CA THR A 274 -6.00 -10.61 19.66
C THR A 274 -7.45 -10.79 19.20
N ILE A 275 -7.77 -11.93 18.58
CA ILE A 275 -9.12 -12.23 18.11
C ILE A 275 -10.10 -12.30 19.28
N ASP A 276 -9.74 -12.93 20.39
CA ASP A 276 -10.60 -13.06 21.57
C ASP A 276 -10.90 -11.72 22.25
N LEU A 277 -9.99 -10.76 22.19
CA LEU A 277 -10.21 -9.39 22.68
C LEU A 277 -11.21 -8.60 21.81
N HIS A 278 -11.51 -9.06 20.60
CA HIS A 278 -12.35 -8.35 19.63
C HIS A 278 -13.59 -9.14 19.19
N LYS A 279 -13.61 -10.46 19.38
CA LYS A 279 -14.74 -11.31 19.01
C LYS A 279 -16.01 -10.81 19.70
N GLY A 280 -17.09 -10.69 18.93
CA GLY A 280 -18.38 -10.20 19.42
C GLY A 280 -18.56 -8.69 19.46
N LYS A 281 -17.52 -7.87 19.19
CA LYS A 281 -17.68 -6.41 19.05
C LYS A 281 -18.51 -6.03 17.80
N THR A 282 -18.53 -6.90 16.80
CA THR A 282 -19.35 -6.77 15.59
C THR A 282 -19.91 -8.14 15.20
N ALA A 283 -20.87 -8.17 14.26
CA ALA A 283 -21.43 -9.40 13.70
C ALA A 283 -20.40 -10.24 12.90
N PHE A 284 -19.21 -9.67 12.62
CA PHE A 284 -18.16 -10.26 11.79
C PHE A 284 -16.89 -10.50 12.60
N GLY A 285 -17.03 -11.00 13.83
CA GLY A 285 -15.88 -11.41 14.64
C GLY A 285 -14.97 -10.23 15.06
N GLY A 286 -15.52 -9.02 15.14
CA GLY A 286 -14.79 -7.80 15.48
C GLY A 286 -14.33 -6.97 14.28
N LEU A 287 -14.49 -7.49 13.05
CA LEU A 287 -14.25 -6.74 11.81
C LEU A 287 -15.33 -5.69 11.58
N GLU A 288 -14.96 -4.56 10.97
CA GLU A 288 -15.90 -3.49 10.61
C GLU A 288 -16.93 -4.02 9.60
N PRO A 289 -18.25 -3.89 9.86
CA PRO A 289 -19.29 -4.43 9.00
C PRO A 289 -19.21 -3.99 7.53
N ASP A 290 -18.93 -2.70 7.28
CA ASP A 290 -18.71 -2.20 5.92
C ASP A 290 -17.21 -1.92 5.73
N PHE A 291 -16.55 -2.69 4.87
CA PHE A 291 -15.13 -2.48 4.53
C PHE A 291 -14.81 -1.03 4.15
N ALA A 292 -15.74 -0.30 3.54
CA ALA A 292 -15.51 1.09 3.18
C ALA A 292 -15.37 2.02 4.40
N ASN A 293 -15.97 1.68 5.55
CA ASN A 293 -15.90 2.49 6.78
C ASN A 293 -14.49 2.56 7.37
N LEU A 294 -13.59 1.62 7.03
CA LEU A 294 -12.18 1.67 7.40
C LEU A 294 -11.46 2.87 6.76
N TRP A 295 -12.00 3.39 5.65
CA TRP A 295 -11.38 4.43 4.83
C TRP A 295 -12.21 5.72 4.76
N LYS A 296 -13.47 5.69 5.26
CA LYS A 296 -14.34 6.86 5.26
C LYS A 296 -13.86 7.85 6.30
N ASP A 297 -13.48 9.02 5.82
CA ASP A 297 -13.24 10.20 6.64
C ASP A 297 -14.57 10.92 6.90
N ILE A 298 -14.89 11.17 8.16
CA ILE A 298 -16.22 11.67 8.57
C ILE A 298 -16.14 13.19 8.73
N LYS A 299 -16.94 13.93 7.95
CA LYS A 299 -17.29 15.32 8.30
C LYS A 299 -18.17 15.30 9.55
N GLY A 300 -17.66 15.75 10.69
CA GLY A 300 -18.42 15.69 11.94
C GLY A 300 -17.67 16.24 13.15
N THR A 301 -18.23 16.00 14.34
CA THR A 301 -17.71 16.49 15.63
C THR A 301 -16.56 15.66 16.21
N ASP A 302 -16.37 14.42 15.75
CA ASP A 302 -15.26 13.54 16.15
C ASP A 302 -14.43 13.14 14.93
N PRO A 303 -13.33 13.86 14.62
CA PRO A 303 -12.50 13.58 13.44
C PRO A 303 -11.75 12.25 13.53
N TYR A 304 -11.71 11.60 14.71
CA TYR A 304 -11.00 10.34 14.97
C TYR A 304 -11.95 9.13 15.10
N ALA A 305 -13.23 9.28 14.76
CA ALA A 305 -14.22 8.21 14.95
C ALA A 305 -13.85 6.91 14.21
N ARG A 306 -13.23 7.03 13.02
CA ARG A 306 -12.74 5.87 12.26
C ARG A 306 -11.55 5.20 12.94
N ASP A 307 -10.66 5.94 13.57
CA ASP A 307 -9.48 5.37 14.25
C ASP A 307 -9.84 4.60 15.54
N LYS A 308 -11.10 4.74 15.99
CA LYS A 308 -11.68 4.02 17.14
C LYS A 308 -12.40 2.73 16.76
N VAL A 309 -12.51 2.39 15.47
CA VAL A 309 -13.18 1.14 15.06
C VAL A 309 -12.42 -0.07 15.58
N SER A 310 -13.17 -1.10 15.96
CA SER A 310 -12.64 -2.33 16.58
C SER A 310 -11.60 -3.06 15.71
N GLU A 311 -11.64 -2.89 14.39
CA GLU A 311 -10.73 -3.58 13.48
C GLU A 311 -9.31 -2.98 13.45
N ILE A 312 -9.14 -1.69 13.79
CA ILE A 312 -7.84 -1.03 13.81
C ILE A 312 -7.19 -1.31 15.17
N LEU A 313 -6.10 -2.11 15.17
CA LEU A 313 -5.41 -2.52 16.39
C LEU A 313 -4.33 -1.52 16.81
N LEU A 314 -3.68 -0.91 15.81
CA LEU A 314 -2.67 0.13 15.98
C LEU A 314 -2.63 0.98 14.71
N SER A 315 -2.52 2.30 14.89
CA SER A 315 -2.33 3.26 13.81
C SER A 315 -1.19 4.25 14.11
N ALA A 316 -0.49 4.67 13.07
CA ALA A 316 0.41 5.81 13.13
C ALA A 316 -0.42 7.09 13.21
N GLN A 317 -0.20 7.86 14.29
CA GLN A 317 -0.99 9.04 14.61
C GLN A 317 -0.54 10.27 13.79
N TYR A 318 -1.46 10.98 13.13
CA TYR A 318 -1.23 12.24 12.42
C TYR A 318 -2.25 13.29 12.86
N GLU A 319 -1.83 14.56 12.89
CA GLU A 319 -2.73 15.67 13.27
C GLU A 319 -2.53 16.90 12.39
N SER A 320 -3.58 17.40 11.75
CA SER A 320 -3.50 18.53 10.79
C SER A 320 -2.82 19.82 11.31
N THR A 321 -2.79 20.03 12.63
CA THR A 321 -2.29 21.24 13.29
C THR A 321 -0.94 21.08 14.00
N SER A 322 -0.34 19.88 13.98
CA SER A 322 0.83 19.58 14.79
C SER A 322 2.15 19.79 14.04
N THR A 323 3.04 20.61 14.61
CA THR A 323 4.44 20.79 14.14
C THR A 323 5.25 19.49 14.16
N TYR A 324 4.78 18.46 14.88
CA TYR A 324 5.47 17.18 15.05
C TYR A 324 5.23 16.15 13.92
N ASN A 325 4.42 16.48 12.90
CA ASN A 325 4.20 15.57 11.75
C ASN A 325 5.37 15.55 10.74
N GLY A 326 6.47 16.24 11.03
CA GLY A 326 7.53 16.48 10.05
C GLY A 326 7.09 17.47 8.96
N ARG A 327 7.95 17.69 7.97
CA ARG A 327 7.73 18.72 6.94
C ARG A 327 6.56 18.40 6.01
N TYR A 328 6.34 17.12 5.74
CA TYR A 328 5.38 16.67 4.72
C TYR A 328 4.13 15.99 5.30
N GLY A 329 4.13 15.64 6.60
CA GLY A 329 3.04 14.91 7.25
C GLY A 329 2.66 13.62 6.53
N ASN A 330 1.41 13.21 6.68
CA ASN A 330 0.87 12.05 5.96
C ASN A 330 0.71 12.38 4.47
N THR A 331 1.44 11.66 3.61
CA THR A 331 1.39 11.84 2.15
C THR A 331 0.75 10.68 1.40
N LEU A 332 0.10 9.72 2.08
CA LEU A 332 -0.49 8.55 1.42
C LEU A 332 -1.59 8.89 0.43
N VAL A 333 -2.37 9.96 0.70
CA VAL A 333 -3.38 10.48 -0.22
C VAL A 333 -2.78 10.88 -1.59
N HIS A 334 -1.51 11.26 -1.62
CA HIS A 334 -0.81 11.58 -2.85
C HIS A 334 -0.23 10.36 -3.53
N LEU A 335 0.31 9.42 -2.74
CA LEU A 335 1.09 8.31 -3.21
C LEU A 335 0.46 7.58 -4.40
N TYR A 336 -0.84 7.28 -4.27
CA TYR A 336 -1.55 6.47 -5.25
C TYR A 336 -2.52 7.22 -6.15
N ASN A 337 -2.63 8.53 -6.02
CA ASN A 337 -3.71 9.25 -6.67
C ASN A 337 -3.36 9.69 -8.10
N SER A 338 -3.99 9.01 -9.05
CA SER A 338 -3.74 9.15 -10.48
C SER A 338 -3.95 10.58 -10.98
N ASN A 339 -3.07 11.02 -11.88
CA ASN A 339 -3.20 12.30 -12.57
C ASN A 339 -4.29 12.28 -13.65
N HIS A 340 -5.55 12.34 -13.19
CA HIS A 340 -6.74 12.44 -14.04
C HIS A 340 -6.93 13.82 -14.67
N THR A 341 -6.25 14.87 -14.17
CA THR A 341 -6.50 16.26 -14.60
C THR A 341 -6.03 16.60 -16.00
N SER A 342 -5.17 15.76 -16.59
CA SER A 342 -4.81 15.85 -18.01
C SER A 342 -5.89 15.28 -18.93
N LEU A 343 -6.93 14.62 -18.40
CA LEU A 343 -8.08 14.20 -19.17
C LEU A 343 -9.01 15.39 -19.41
N ARG A 344 -9.62 15.41 -20.60
CA ARG A 344 -10.71 16.32 -20.96
C ARG A 344 -12.01 15.92 -20.29
N ALA A 345 -12.00 15.87 -18.96
CA ALA A 345 -13.03 15.21 -18.16
C ALA A 345 -13.88 16.21 -17.35
N CYS A 346 -13.61 17.51 -17.40
CA CYS A 346 -14.26 18.49 -16.51
C CYS A 346 -14.09 18.16 -15.00
N THR A 347 -13.00 17.47 -14.68
CA THR A 347 -12.59 17.13 -13.31
C THR A 347 -11.21 17.76 -13.07
N PRO A 348 -11.17 19.08 -12.80
CA PRO A 348 -9.94 19.78 -12.51
C PRO A 348 -9.32 19.26 -11.21
N ARG A 349 -8.17 19.82 -10.84
CA ARG A 349 -7.47 19.46 -9.61
C ARG A 349 -8.32 19.80 -8.38
N THR A 350 -9.00 18.82 -7.78
CA THR A 350 -9.82 19.01 -6.57
C THR A 350 -9.39 18.12 -5.40
N ILE A 351 -9.81 18.50 -4.19
CA ILE A 351 -9.62 17.72 -2.97
C ILE A 351 -10.63 16.57 -2.84
N ASP A 352 -11.78 16.65 -3.54
CA ASP A 352 -12.80 15.58 -3.54
C ASP A 352 -12.23 14.25 -4.01
N TYR A 353 -11.19 14.32 -4.84
CA TYR A 353 -10.41 13.19 -5.33
C TYR A 353 -8.93 13.30 -4.94
N GLY A 354 -8.61 13.85 -3.76
CA GLY A 354 -7.32 13.67 -3.07
C GLY A 354 -6.13 14.44 -3.65
N ARG A 355 -6.36 15.29 -4.67
CA ARG A 355 -5.36 16.00 -5.47
C ARG A 355 -4.29 15.08 -6.13
N PRO A 356 -4.21 15.03 -7.48
CA PRO A 356 -3.26 14.18 -8.19
C PRO A 356 -1.79 14.54 -7.91
N PHE A 357 -1.03 13.54 -7.44
CA PHE A 357 0.43 13.53 -7.31
C PHE A 357 0.93 12.08 -7.21
N ALA A 358 0.65 11.28 -8.23
CA ALA A 358 0.92 9.84 -8.25
C ALA A 358 2.42 9.48 -8.26
N THR A 359 2.79 8.54 -7.41
CA THR A 359 4.13 7.90 -7.40
C THR A 359 4.05 6.38 -7.52
N LEU A 360 3.05 5.76 -6.89
CA LEU A 360 2.74 4.35 -7.03
C LEU A 360 1.36 4.17 -7.66
N GLN A 361 1.17 3.05 -8.36
CA GLN A 361 -0.10 2.62 -8.91
C GLN A 361 -0.30 1.13 -8.64
N PRO A 362 -1.55 0.64 -8.70
CA PRO A 362 -1.80 -0.79 -8.72
C PRO A 362 -1.18 -1.43 -9.96
N SER A 363 -0.66 -2.65 -9.83
CA SER A 363 -0.34 -3.49 -10.99
C SER A 363 -1.62 -4.01 -11.64
N ASP A 364 -1.49 -4.69 -12.78
CA ASP A 364 -2.63 -5.41 -13.37
C ASP A 364 -3.24 -6.44 -12.42
N TRP A 365 -2.36 -7.23 -11.79
CA TRP A 365 -2.77 -8.27 -10.87
C TRP A 365 -3.51 -7.73 -9.64
N ALA A 366 -3.27 -6.47 -9.26
CA ALA A 366 -4.00 -5.84 -8.17
C ALA A 366 -5.52 -5.84 -8.41
N TYR A 367 -5.94 -5.70 -9.67
CA TYR A 367 -7.34 -5.76 -10.04
C TYR A 367 -7.80 -7.21 -10.29
N ASP A 368 -6.97 -8.02 -10.96
CA ASP A 368 -7.34 -9.37 -11.42
C ASP A 368 -7.44 -10.41 -10.29
N MET A 369 -6.80 -10.16 -9.14
CA MET A 369 -6.96 -11.03 -7.98
C MET A 369 -8.41 -11.12 -7.48
N PHE A 370 -9.29 -10.19 -7.84
CA PHE A 370 -10.72 -10.27 -7.53
C PHE A 370 -11.45 -11.19 -8.51
N THR A 371 -11.45 -12.49 -8.19
CA THR A 371 -12.03 -13.56 -9.02
C THR A 371 -13.54 -13.43 -9.24
N ASP A 372 -14.26 -12.86 -8.27
CA ASP A 372 -15.68 -12.50 -8.37
C ASP A 372 -15.92 -11.07 -7.84
N ARG A 373 -15.53 -10.07 -8.62
CA ARG A 373 -15.75 -8.64 -8.29
C ARG A 373 -17.24 -8.23 -8.25
N ALA A 374 -18.15 -9.08 -8.74
CA ALA A 374 -19.58 -8.82 -8.64
C ALA A 374 -20.10 -9.13 -7.23
N ASN A 375 -19.54 -10.13 -6.56
CA ASN A 375 -20.02 -10.59 -5.26
C ASN A 375 -19.06 -10.30 -4.10
N ASP A 376 -17.80 -9.96 -4.38
CA ASP A 376 -16.84 -9.41 -3.42
C ASP A 376 -16.91 -7.88 -3.40
N SER A 377 -17.53 -7.32 -2.36
CA SER A 377 -17.77 -5.87 -2.24
C SER A 377 -16.48 -5.07 -2.08
N ARG A 378 -15.36 -5.71 -1.68
CA ARG A 378 -14.09 -5.02 -1.47
C ARG A 378 -13.55 -4.37 -2.74
N TYR A 379 -13.80 -4.94 -3.92
CA TYR A 379 -13.29 -4.36 -5.18
C TYR A 379 -13.75 -2.91 -5.37
N TYR A 380 -15.07 -2.69 -5.40
CA TYR A 380 -15.64 -1.34 -5.58
C TYR A 380 -15.47 -0.46 -4.33
N LYS A 381 -15.18 -1.04 -3.16
CA LYS A 381 -14.86 -0.27 -1.94
C LYS A 381 -13.37 0.09 -1.84
N THR A 382 -12.49 -0.60 -2.58
CA THR A 382 -11.03 -0.38 -2.59
C THR A 382 -10.62 0.63 -3.66
N TYR A 383 -11.30 0.65 -4.81
CA TYR A 383 -10.86 1.42 -5.97
C TYR A 383 -11.79 2.59 -6.36
N LEU A 384 -11.20 3.68 -6.83
CA LEU A 384 -11.87 4.81 -7.47
C LEU A 384 -12.22 4.42 -8.91
N THR A 385 -13.33 3.70 -9.07
CA THR A 385 -13.81 3.22 -10.37
C THR A 385 -14.42 4.32 -11.25
N ASP A 386 -14.83 5.44 -10.64
CA ASP A 386 -15.47 6.54 -11.35
C ASP A 386 -15.29 7.89 -10.66
N TYR A 387 -15.45 8.95 -11.45
CA TYR A 387 -15.34 10.35 -11.06
C TYR A 387 -16.57 11.12 -11.55
N VAL A 388 -16.96 12.14 -10.80
CA VAL A 388 -17.98 13.12 -11.15
C VAL A 388 -17.33 14.44 -11.53
N ALA A 389 -17.85 15.10 -12.56
CA ALA A 389 -17.37 16.40 -13.03
C ALA A 389 -17.57 17.47 -11.96
N THR A 390 -16.50 18.19 -11.66
CA THR A 390 -16.46 19.26 -10.66
C THR A 390 -16.24 20.65 -11.27
N ASP A 391 -15.95 20.74 -12.57
CA ASP A 391 -15.91 22.03 -13.28
C ASP A 391 -17.30 22.45 -13.79
N ALA A 392 -17.88 23.46 -13.15
CA ALA A 392 -19.16 24.05 -13.53
C ALA A 392 -19.14 24.79 -14.88
N LYS A 393 -17.96 25.18 -15.38
CA LYS A 393 -17.80 25.84 -16.69
C LYS A 393 -17.68 24.83 -17.83
N GLU A 394 -17.52 23.55 -17.51
CA GLU A 394 -17.37 22.47 -18.48
C GLU A 394 -16.22 22.72 -19.48
N ALA A 395 -15.18 23.43 -19.02
CA ALA A 395 -14.10 23.88 -19.89
C ALA A 395 -13.21 22.70 -20.30
N GLY A 396 -12.85 22.66 -21.59
CA GLY A 396 -11.94 21.63 -22.11
C GLY A 396 -12.43 20.19 -21.95
N GLY A 397 -13.75 19.98 -21.81
CA GLY A 397 -14.35 18.66 -21.68
C GLY A 397 -14.33 17.84 -22.98
N LYS A 398 -14.74 16.57 -22.88
CA LYS A 398 -14.72 15.60 -23.98
C LYS A 398 -15.58 16.15 -25.13
N PRO A 399 -15.01 16.38 -26.33
CA PRO A 399 -15.76 16.94 -27.44
C PRO A 399 -16.74 15.92 -28.03
N TRP A 400 -17.57 16.41 -28.95
CA TRP A 400 -18.65 15.65 -29.57
C TRP A 400 -18.48 15.68 -31.09
N ASP A 401 -18.10 14.55 -31.69
CA ASP A 401 -18.18 14.40 -33.15
C ASP A 401 -19.56 13.87 -33.55
N ALA A 402 -19.95 14.13 -34.80
CA ALA A 402 -21.29 13.78 -35.27
C ALA A 402 -21.58 12.27 -35.24
N ALA A 403 -20.54 11.43 -35.30
CA ALA A 403 -20.67 9.99 -35.40
C ALA A 403 -20.95 9.34 -34.05
N THR A 404 -20.14 9.69 -33.05
CA THR A 404 -20.33 9.29 -31.64
C THR A 404 -21.62 9.85 -31.07
N ALA A 405 -21.99 11.08 -31.45
CA ALA A 405 -23.27 11.70 -31.08
C ALA A 405 -24.48 10.90 -31.57
N TRP A 406 -24.44 10.52 -32.85
CA TRP A 406 -25.51 9.75 -33.46
C TRP A 406 -25.64 8.37 -32.79
N VAL A 407 -24.53 7.68 -32.52
CA VAL A 407 -24.52 6.40 -31.81
C VAL A 407 -25.15 6.55 -30.41
N TYR A 408 -24.75 7.57 -29.65
CA TYR A 408 -25.30 7.80 -28.32
C TYR A 408 -26.81 8.03 -28.35
N ASN A 409 -27.26 9.00 -29.15
CA ASN A 409 -28.66 9.45 -29.17
C ASN A 409 -29.65 8.35 -29.64
N ASN A 410 -29.19 7.43 -30.49
CA ASN A 410 -30.02 6.37 -31.08
C ASN A 410 -29.93 5.02 -30.35
N TYR A 411 -28.80 4.70 -29.67
CA TYR A 411 -28.58 3.35 -29.13
C TYR A 411 -28.18 3.29 -27.65
N ILE A 412 -27.58 4.33 -27.08
CA ILE A 412 -27.03 4.29 -25.71
C ILE A 412 -27.88 5.12 -24.73
N ARG A 413 -28.41 6.26 -25.18
CA ARG A 413 -29.20 7.20 -24.39
C ARG A 413 -30.40 6.50 -23.73
N GLY A 414 -30.63 6.79 -22.45
CA GLY A 414 -31.79 6.30 -21.72
C GLY A 414 -33.10 6.92 -22.21
N ALA A 415 -34.21 6.19 -22.12
CA ALA A 415 -35.53 6.72 -22.46
C ALA A 415 -35.85 7.97 -21.62
N GLY A 416 -36.14 9.10 -22.28
CA GLY A 416 -36.44 10.38 -21.63
C GLY A 416 -35.25 11.28 -21.31
N GLU A 417 -34.01 10.85 -21.56
CA GLU A 417 -32.84 11.75 -21.53
C GLU A 417 -32.87 12.70 -22.74
N ALA A 418 -32.40 13.93 -22.58
CA ALA A 418 -32.35 14.89 -23.69
C ALA A 418 -31.37 14.41 -24.79
N GLU A 419 -31.71 14.66 -26.05
CA GLU A 419 -30.76 14.49 -27.14
C GLU A 419 -29.59 15.45 -26.98
N ILE A 420 -28.40 14.98 -27.25
CA ILE A 420 -27.22 15.83 -27.27
C ILE A 420 -27.05 16.33 -28.71
N GLY A 421 -27.33 17.62 -28.91
CA GLY A 421 -27.24 18.28 -30.21
C GLY A 421 -25.83 18.25 -30.81
N ILE A 422 -25.75 18.21 -32.14
CA ILE A 422 -24.51 18.36 -32.91
C ILE A 422 -24.51 19.80 -33.44
N ASN A 423 -23.40 20.53 -33.35
CA ASN A 423 -23.31 21.84 -33.99
C ASN A 423 -23.25 21.65 -35.52
N THR A 424 -24.38 21.79 -36.19
CA THR A 424 -24.57 21.47 -37.62
C THR A 424 -24.31 22.64 -38.57
N SER A 425 -23.34 23.52 -38.28
CA SER A 425 -22.88 24.49 -39.29
C SER A 425 -22.04 23.76 -40.35
N GLY A 426 -22.73 23.17 -41.33
CA GLY A 426 -22.18 22.24 -42.31
C GLY A 426 -21.05 22.81 -43.15
N ALA A 427 -19.81 22.44 -42.80
CA ALA A 427 -18.67 22.42 -43.72
C ALA A 427 -17.82 21.18 -43.42
N SER A 428 -17.40 20.50 -44.48
CA SER A 428 -16.31 19.52 -44.44
C SER A 428 -15.05 20.22 -43.90
N ASP A 429 -14.35 19.52 -43.02
CA ASP A 429 -13.13 19.93 -42.31
C ASP A 429 -13.31 20.70 -40.98
N VAL A 430 -13.31 19.89 -39.90
CA VAL A 430 -12.53 20.07 -38.66
C VAL A 430 -12.71 21.38 -37.86
N VAL A 431 -13.24 21.19 -36.64
CA VAL A 431 -13.07 21.99 -35.41
C VAL A 431 -13.63 23.42 -35.46
N SER A 432 -14.85 23.60 -34.94
CA SER A 432 -15.21 24.84 -34.26
C SER A 432 -15.24 24.60 -32.74
N THR A 433 -14.17 25.08 -32.11
CA THR A 433 -14.09 25.35 -30.68
C THR A 433 -15.27 26.22 -30.26
N GLY A 434 -16.24 25.67 -29.53
CA GLY A 434 -17.42 26.41 -29.08
C GLY A 434 -18.32 25.68 -28.08
N THR A 435 -17.83 25.54 -26.83
CA THR A 435 -18.60 25.70 -25.57
C THR A 435 -19.66 24.69 -25.08
N ALA A 436 -19.67 23.42 -25.48
CA ALA A 436 -20.40 22.43 -24.69
C ALA A 436 -19.65 21.10 -24.58
N SER A 437 -19.01 20.87 -23.44
CA SER A 437 -18.65 19.51 -23.03
C SER A 437 -19.92 18.66 -22.99
N LYS A 438 -19.80 17.39 -23.35
CA LYS A 438 -20.87 16.40 -23.05
C LYS A 438 -20.86 15.95 -21.59
N ILE A 439 -19.73 16.11 -20.92
CA ILE A 439 -19.61 15.87 -19.49
C ILE A 439 -20.19 17.10 -18.80
N LYS A 440 -21.33 16.91 -18.15
CA LYS A 440 -22.03 17.97 -17.42
C LYS A 440 -21.58 18.03 -15.97
N PHE A 441 -21.54 19.24 -15.41
CA PHE A 441 -21.25 19.42 -13.98
C PHE A 441 -22.16 18.54 -13.11
N GLY A 442 -21.57 17.89 -12.09
CA GLY A 442 -22.29 16.97 -11.21
C GLY A 442 -22.71 15.65 -11.88
N LYS A 443 -22.32 15.39 -13.13
CA LYS A 443 -22.51 14.11 -13.81
C LYS A 443 -21.20 13.34 -13.92
N ARG A 444 -21.31 12.05 -14.21
CA ARG A 444 -20.18 11.16 -14.41
C ARG A 444 -19.23 11.71 -15.48
N SER A 445 -17.95 11.62 -15.18
CA SER A 445 -16.86 12.27 -15.92
C SER A 445 -15.82 11.26 -16.40
N ILE A 446 -15.39 10.36 -15.51
CA ILE A 446 -14.42 9.30 -15.81
C ILE A 446 -14.98 7.98 -15.29
N VAL A 447 -14.78 6.90 -16.05
CA VAL A 447 -14.99 5.52 -15.61
C VAL A 447 -13.77 4.69 -15.97
N TYR A 448 -13.38 3.82 -15.05
CA TYR A 448 -12.37 2.80 -15.26
C TYR A 448 -13.03 1.43 -15.31
N ILE A 449 -12.77 0.66 -16.36
CA ILE A 449 -13.27 -0.71 -16.53
C ILE A 449 -12.11 -1.68 -16.67
N GLU A 450 -12.08 -2.60 -15.72
CA GLU A 450 -11.23 -3.77 -15.76
C GLU A 450 -11.94 -4.92 -16.47
N ASN A 451 -11.34 -5.44 -17.54
CA ASN A 451 -11.93 -6.51 -18.34
C ASN A 451 -10.86 -7.46 -18.89
N SER A 452 -11.29 -8.59 -19.44
CA SER A 452 -10.39 -9.59 -20.01
C SER A 452 -10.23 -9.43 -21.52
N LYS A 453 -9.13 -9.95 -22.08
CA LYS A 453 -8.92 -10.02 -23.55
C LYS A 453 -10.04 -10.80 -24.27
N ASN A 454 -10.72 -11.69 -23.57
CA ASN A 454 -11.80 -12.52 -24.10
C ASN A 454 -13.17 -11.83 -24.02
N GLU A 455 -13.27 -10.71 -23.30
CA GLU A 455 -14.48 -9.90 -23.18
C GLU A 455 -14.15 -8.41 -23.47
N PRO A 456 -13.55 -8.10 -24.64
CA PRO A 456 -13.20 -6.74 -25.00
C PRO A 456 -14.46 -5.93 -25.29
N LEU A 457 -14.44 -4.64 -24.93
CA LEU A 457 -15.51 -3.71 -25.30
C LEU A 457 -15.29 -3.15 -26.70
N ASP A 458 -16.38 -2.94 -27.44
CA ASP A 458 -16.34 -2.32 -28.75
C ASP A 458 -15.87 -0.85 -28.67
N SER A 459 -14.86 -0.48 -29.46
CA SER A 459 -14.26 0.87 -29.36
C SER A 459 -15.24 1.98 -29.73
N MET A 460 -16.25 1.73 -30.57
CA MET A 460 -17.28 2.73 -30.91
C MET A 460 -18.20 3.00 -29.73
N TRP A 461 -18.60 1.94 -29.01
CA TRP A 461 -19.45 2.07 -27.83
C TRP A 461 -18.72 2.83 -26.71
N VAL A 462 -17.45 2.51 -26.47
CA VAL A 462 -16.59 3.22 -25.50
C VAL A 462 -16.45 4.71 -25.83
N ALA A 463 -16.14 5.04 -27.10
CA ALA A 463 -15.98 6.43 -27.52
C ALA A 463 -17.28 7.25 -27.39
N SER A 464 -18.42 6.60 -27.67
CA SER A 464 -19.76 7.21 -27.67
C SER A 464 -20.33 7.48 -26.26
N GLN A 465 -19.72 6.97 -25.19
CA GLN A 465 -20.13 7.32 -23.83
C GLN A 465 -20.01 8.83 -23.54
N PRO A 466 -20.90 9.42 -22.74
CA PRO A 466 -20.88 10.85 -22.38
C PRO A 466 -19.78 11.20 -21.38
N PHE A 467 -19.03 10.21 -20.89
CA PHE A 467 -17.86 10.37 -20.03
C PHE A 467 -16.60 9.80 -20.69
N ILE A 468 -15.44 10.07 -20.11
CA ILE A 468 -14.19 9.39 -20.45
C ILE A 468 -14.27 7.97 -19.91
N MET A 469 -14.04 6.99 -20.76
CA MET A 469 -14.13 5.59 -20.39
C MET A 469 -12.78 4.93 -20.67
N ASN A 470 -12.05 4.62 -19.61
CA ASN A 470 -10.75 3.96 -19.65
C ASN A 470 -10.97 2.46 -19.48
N VAL A 471 -10.74 1.70 -20.56
CA VAL A 471 -10.96 0.26 -20.62
C VAL A 471 -9.63 -0.45 -20.82
N ARG A 472 -9.43 -1.62 -20.20
CA ARG A 472 -8.18 -2.38 -20.37
C ARG A 472 -8.07 -2.97 -21.78
N TRP A 473 -9.09 -3.70 -22.23
CA TRP A 473 -9.15 -4.36 -23.54
C TRP A 473 -10.28 -3.82 -24.41
N ILE A 474 -9.92 -3.39 -25.62
CA ILE A 474 -10.82 -2.81 -26.61
C ILE A 474 -10.72 -3.56 -27.93
N ALA A 475 -11.85 -3.82 -28.57
CA ALA A 475 -11.92 -4.32 -29.93
C ALA A 475 -12.08 -3.16 -30.92
N GLY A 476 -11.14 -3.01 -31.85
CA GLY A 476 -11.20 -2.00 -32.92
C GLY A 476 -12.26 -2.33 -33.97
N SER A 477 -12.44 -1.45 -34.97
CA SER A 477 -13.48 -1.61 -36.00
C SER A 477 -13.35 -2.93 -36.77
N PRO A 478 -14.45 -3.54 -37.23
CA PRO A 478 -14.43 -4.70 -38.11
C PRO A 478 -13.49 -4.52 -39.32
N ASP A 479 -12.58 -5.48 -39.54
CA ASP A 479 -11.55 -5.51 -40.60
C ASP A 479 -10.65 -4.28 -40.72
N GLY A 480 -10.61 -3.40 -39.70
CA GLY A 480 -9.90 -2.12 -39.79
C GLY A 480 -10.51 -1.14 -40.80
N LYS A 481 -11.75 -1.37 -41.25
CA LYS A 481 -12.40 -0.56 -42.29
C LYS A 481 -13.17 0.66 -41.74
N GLY A 482 -13.14 0.91 -40.43
CA GLY A 482 -14.00 1.89 -39.76
C GLY A 482 -15.43 1.37 -39.53
N TYR A 483 -16.17 2.05 -38.64
CA TYR A 483 -17.49 1.59 -38.14
C TYR A 483 -18.69 1.95 -39.03
N PHE A 484 -18.54 2.97 -39.88
CA PHE A 484 -19.61 3.50 -40.72
C PHE A 484 -19.37 3.18 -42.20
N ILE A 485 -20.44 3.04 -42.95
CA ILE A 485 -20.43 2.82 -44.40
C ILE A 485 -20.23 4.19 -45.08
N ASP A 486 -19.21 4.40 -45.93
CA ASP A 486 -18.96 5.72 -46.58
C ASP A 486 -18.64 5.60 -48.07
N PRO A 487 -19.15 6.53 -48.90
CA PRO A 487 -18.19 7.14 -49.81
C PRO A 487 -18.21 8.68 -49.99
N LYS A 488 -19.23 9.48 -49.62
CA LYS A 488 -19.23 10.97 -49.81
C LYS A 488 -20.15 11.81 -48.90
N LYS A 489 -21.19 11.28 -48.25
CA LYS A 489 -21.92 11.85 -47.06
C LYS A 489 -23.00 10.85 -46.59
N PRO A 490 -22.70 9.94 -45.67
CA PRO A 490 -23.66 9.00 -45.11
C PRO A 490 -24.16 9.56 -43.77
N SER A 491 -25.44 9.80 -43.57
CA SER A 491 -26.00 10.12 -42.22
C SER A 491 -26.09 8.87 -41.32
N LEU A 492 -25.00 8.08 -41.35
CA LEU A 492 -24.45 7.10 -40.41
C LEU A 492 -25.26 5.83 -40.13
N GLY A 493 -25.31 4.91 -41.10
CA GLY A 493 -25.61 3.50 -40.82
C GLY A 493 -24.37 2.75 -40.31
N LEU A 494 -24.55 1.89 -39.29
CA LEU A 494 -23.49 1.01 -38.77
C LEU A 494 -23.20 -0.11 -39.78
N LYS A 495 -21.94 -0.50 -39.91
CA LYS A 495 -21.60 -1.72 -40.66
C LYS A 495 -22.20 -2.97 -39.99
N PRO A 496 -22.52 -4.01 -40.76
CA PRO A 496 -22.98 -5.29 -40.22
C PRO A 496 -22.01 -5.85 -39.16
N GLY A 497 -22.57 -6.50 -38.13
CA GLY A 497 -21.79 -7.13 -37.05
C GLY A 497 -21.45 -6.24 -35.87
N ILE A 498 -22.00 -5.02 -35.80
CA ILE A 498 -21.91 -4.15 -34.62
C ILE A 498 -23.20 -4.32 -33.80
N ASP A 499 -23.06 -4.79 -32.56
CA ASP A 499 -24.14 -4.84 -31.57
C ASP A 499 -23.86 -3.80 -30.48
N LEU A 500 -24.69 -2.77 -30.40
CA LEU A 500 -24.59 -1.73 -29.38
C LEU A 500 -25.47 -1.99 -28.15
N SER A 501 -26.37 -2.98 -28.24
CA SER A 501 -27.19 -3.43 -27.11
C SER A 501 -26.40 -4.36 -26.18
N ASN A 502 -25.45 -5.11 -26.76
CA ASN A 502 -24.42 -5.84 -26.03
C ASN A 502 -23.02 -5.42 -26.53
N PRO A 503 -22.37 -4.45 -25.87
CA PRO A 503 -21.12 -3.87 -26.35
C PRO A 503 -19.90 -4.79 -26.19
N VAL A 504 -20.08 -5.98 -25.60
CA VAL A 504 -19.02 -6.96 -25.44
C VAL A 504 -18.86 -7.77 -26.72
N VAL A 505 -17.68 -7.69 -27.33
CA VAL A 505 -17.41 -8.34 -28.62
C VAL A 505 -17.06 -9.80 -28.40
N SER A 506 -18.00 -10.70 -28.70
CA SER A 506 -17.85 -12.15 -28.54
C SER A 506 -16.98 -12.79 -29.62
N ASN A 507 -17.03 -12.29 -30.86
CA ASN A 507 -16.18 -12.74 -31.96
C ASN A 507 -15.18 -11.65 -32.37
N THR A 508 -13.91 -11.88 -32.07
CA THR A 508 -12.82 -10.95 -32.36
C THR A 508 -12.15 -11.20 -33.72
N SER A 509 -12.61 -12.19 -34.49
CA SER A 509 -12.07 -12.51 -35.82
C SER A 509 -12.11 -11.28 -36.74
N GLY A 510 -10.98 -10.94 -37.37
CA GLY A 510 -10.87 -9.76 -38.24
C GLY A 510 -10.84 -8.41 -37.51
N ARG A 511 -10.90 -8.40 -36.17
CA ARG A 511 -10.82 -7.18 -35.35
C ARG A 511 -9.46 -7.10 -34.67
N LYS A 512 -8.91 -5.89 -34.59
CA LYS A 512 -7.69 -5.65 -33.81
C LYS A 512 -8.03 -5.58 -32.33
N LEU A 513 -7.30 -6.32 -31.49
CA LEU A 513 -7.41 -6.19 -30.04
C LEU A 513 -6.34 -5.24 -29.53
N MET A 514 -6.79 -4.29 -28.73
CA MET A 514 -5.99 -3.17 -28.27
C MET A 514 -5.88 -3.23 -26.76
N TYR A 515 -4.65 -3.18 -26.28
CA TYR A 515 -4.33 -3.11 -24.85
C TYR A 515 -4.01 -1.66 -24.48
N ARG A 516 -4.81 -1.04 -23.59
CA ARG A 516 -4.51 0.30 -23.03
C ARG A 516 -4.21 1.37 -24.10
N VAL A 517 -5.13 1.59 -25.04
CA VAL A 517 -4.90 2.45 -26.23
C VAL A 517 -5.47 3.87 -26.06
N ASN A 518 -4.91 4.86 -26.77
CA ASN A 518 -5.49 6.21 -26.83
C ASN A 518 -6.63 6.24 -27.86
N GLY A 519 -7.65 7.07 -27.63
CA GLY A 519 -8.51 7.53 -28.71
C GLY A 519 -7.82 8.48 -29.68
N ASP A 520 -8.50 8.73 -30.80
CA ASP A 520 -8.00 9.64 -31.84
C ASP A 520 -7.95 11.09 -31.35
N LYS A 521 -6.96 11.85 -31.82
CA LYS A 521 -6.76 13.31 -31.55
C LYS A 521 -6.59 13.71 -30.08
N GLY A 522 -6.04 12.83 -29.24
CA GLY A 522 -5.65 13.17 -27.86
C GLY A 522 -6.74 13.00 -26.81
N GLU A 523 -7.82 12.29 -27.14
CA GLU A 523 -8.75 11.75 -26.14
C GLU A 523 -8.28 10.37 -25.70
N ALA A 524 -8.14 10.14 -24.39
CA ALA A 524 -7.64 8.86 -23.87
C ALA A 524 -8.78 7.84 -23.72
N PHE A 525 -8.54 6.59 -24.14
CA PHE A 525 -9.45 5.44 -23.93
C PHE A 525 -8.64 4.24 -23.43
N GLY A 526 -7.98 4.36 -22.28
CA GLY A 526 -7.16 3.26 -21.78
C GLY A 526 -6.78 3.44 -20.33
N LEU A 527 -6.84 2.33 -19.59
CA LEU A 527 -6.18 2.23 -18.28
C LEU A 527 -4.66 2.40 -18.46
N ASP A 528 -4.02 3.21 -17.63
CA ASP A 528 -2.57 3.22 -17.35
C ASP A 528 -1.63 3.49 -18.54
N ARG A 529 -1.98 4.38 -19.48
CA ARG A 529 -1.02 4.81 -20.53
C ARG A 529 -0.64 6.28 -20.44
N GLY A 530 0.66 6.55 -20.38
CA GLY A 530 1.26 7.81 -20.80
C GLY A 530 2.76 7.67 -20.94
N LEU A 531 3.33 8.07 -22.09
CA LEU A 531 4.77 8.32 -22.19
C LEU A 531 5.09 9.44 -21.18
N GLY A 532 5.59 9.12 -19.98
CA GLY A 532 6.11 10.15 -19.08
C GLY A 532 5.19 10.78 -18.06
N VAL A 533 4.05 10.19 -17.70
CA VAL A 533 3.14 10.85 -16.74
C VAL A 533 2.41 9.87 -15.85
N ALA A 534 2.44 10.14 -14.55
CA ALA A 534 1.77 9.40 -13.48
C ALA A 534 0.23 9.48 -13.56
N ALA A 535 -0.36 8.90 -14.60
CA ALA A 535 -1.70 9.25 -15.06
C ALA A 535 -2.52 8.04 -15.53
N TRP A 536 -3.84 8.20 -15.37
CA TRP A 536 -4.94 7.43 -15.98
C TRP A 536 -5.09 5.97 -15.55
N TYR A 537 -4.90 5.70 -14.26
CA TYR A 537 -5.13 4.39 -13.66
C TYR A 537 -6.20 4.45 -12.57
N MET A 538 -6.76 3.29 -12.22
CA MET A 538 -7.75 3.18 -11.16
C MET A 538 -7.07 3.33 -9.80
N SER A 539 -7.16 4.51 -9.21
CA SER A 539 -6.52 4.80 -7.92
C SER A 539 -7.25 4.06 -6.79
N PRO A 540 -6.59 3.70 -5.68
CA PRO A 540 -7.30 3.28 -4.50
C PRO A 540 -8.15 4.43 -3.92
N ARG A 541 -9.35 4.10 -3.46
CA ARG A 541 -10.18 4.91 -2.56
C ARG A 541 -9.59 4.97 -1.15
N LYS A 542 -8.78 3.97 -0.79
CA LYS A 542 -8.00 3.99 0.45
C LYS A 542 -7.17 5.28 0.47
N TRP A 543 -7.09 5.92 1.64
CA TRP A 543 -6.33 7.16 1.88
C TRP A 543 -6.92 8.46 1.34
N MET A 544 -8.10 8.41 0.74
CA MET A 544 -8.85 9.61 0.41
C MET A 544 -9.19 10.40 1.69
N ASP A 545 -8.73 11.65 1.76
CA ASP A 545 -8.88 12.52 2.92
C ASP A 545 -9.57 13.82 2.49
N ILE A 546 -10.80 14.02 2.97
CA ILE A 546 -11.64 15.18 2.66
C ILE A 546 -11.44 16.32 3.67
N ASN A 547 -10.84 16.03 4.83
CA ASN A 547 -10.50 16.99 5.86
C ASN A 547 -9.14 17.66 5.63
N ARG A 548 -8.45 17.24 4.57
CA ARG A 548 -7.21 17.81 4.07
C ARG A 548 -7.34 19.29 3.72
N GLY A 549 -6.68 20.14 4.52
CA GLY A 549 -6.53 21.58 4.29
C GLY A 549 -7.83 22.38 4.55
N LYS A 550 -7.72 23.53 5.22
CA LYS A 550 -8.75 24.57 5.25
C LYS A 550 -8.20 25.84 4.58
N GLY A 551 -8.97 26.48 3.71
CA GLY A 551 -8.58 27.73 3.04
C GLY A 551 -7.77 27.54 1.76
N THR A 552 -6.75 28.37 1.53
CA THR A 552 -6.01 28.46 0.26
C THR A 552 -4.91 27.41 0.06
N ASP A 553 -4.59 26.58 1.07
CA ASP A 553 -3.54 25.57 0.95
C ASP A 553 -4.07 24.18 0.58
N ALA A 554 -4.37 24.02 -0.72
CA ALA A 554 -4.67 22.72 -1.31
C ALA A 554 -3.45 21.75 -1.33
N ASN A 555 -2.32 22.06 -0.68
CA ASN A 555 -1.15 21.20 -0.51
C ASN A 555 -1.01 20.59 0.90
N GLY A 556 -1.89 20.90 1.86
CA GLY A 556 -1.73 20.43 3.26
C GLY A 556 -1.57 18.91 3.38
N ALA A 557 -0.90 18.41 4.42
CA ALA A 557 -0.77 16.97 4.66
C ALA A 557 -2.13 16.32 4.95
N GLY A 558 -2.23 15.01 4.78
CA GLY A 558 -3.35 14.24 5.29
C GLY A 558 -3.45 14.37 6.82
N ALA A 559 -4.67 14.48 7.31
CA ALA A 559 -5.01 14.53 8.73
C ALA A 559 -5.38 13.15 9.29
N ILE A 560 -5.51 12.15 8.41
CA ILE A 560 -5.97 10.82 8.79
C ILE A 560 -4.83 9.98 9.37
N ASP A 561 -5.12 9.23 10.43
CA ASP A 561 -4.19 8.22 10.93
C ASP A 561 -4.08 7.06 9.93
N ILE A 562 -2.94 6.37 9.99
CA ILE A 562 -2.61 5.26 9.10
C ILE A 562 -2.61 3.96 9.89
N PRO A 563 -3.58 3.05 9.65
CA PRO A 563 -3.57 1.72 10.26
C PRO A 563 -2.27 0.99 9.92
N LEU A 564 -1.60 0.48 10.95
CA LEU A 564 -0.39 -0.33 10.82
C LEU A 564 -0.67 -1.82 11.04
N MET A 565 -1.71 -2.13 11.84
CA MET A 565 -2.12 -3.47 12.20
C MET A 565 -3.64 -3.52 12.25
N ARG A 566 -4.24 -4.48 11.55
CA ARG A 566 -5.69 -4.71 11.53
C ARG A 566 -6.05 -6.12 11.98
N LEU A 567 -7.25 -6.25 12.55
CA LEU A 567 -7.77 -7.55 12.97
C LEU A 567 -7.91 -8.53 11.79
N ALA A 568 -8.24 -8.05 10.59
CA ALA A 568 -8.30 -8.87 9.39
C ALA A 568 -6.97 -9.58 9.08
N GLU A 569 -5.84 -8.88 9.24
CA GLU A 569 -4.50 -9.49 9.09
C GLU A 569 -4.26 -10.56 10.15
N THR A 570 -4.76 -10.37 11.38
CA THR A 570 -4.63 -11.37 12.48
C THR A 570 -5.31 -12.69 12.14
N TYR A 571 -6.52 -12.65 11.58
CA TYR A 571 -7.22 -13.83 11.10
C TYR A 571 -6.44 -14.53 9.98
N LEU A 572 -5.83 -13.77 9.06
CA LEU A 572 -5.03 -14.33 7.98
C LEU A 572 -3.70 -14.93 8.47
N ILE A 573 -3.05 -14.32 9.47
CA ILE A 573 -1.88 -14.90 10.16
C ILE A 573 -2.24 -16.24 10.79
N ARG A 574 -3.36 -16.31 11.51
CA ARG A 574 -3.80 -17.55 12.17
C ARG A 574 -4.23 -18.61 11.16
N ALA A 575 -4.93 -18.22 10.10
CA ALA A 575 -5.30 -19.11 9.01
C ALA A 575 -4.07 -19.70 8.30
N GLU A 576 -3.04 -18.89 8.03
CA GLU A 576 -1.81 -19.41 7.44
C GLU A 576 -1.12 -20.39 8.38
N ALA A 577 -1.04 -20.06 9.67
CA ALA A 577 -0.45 -20.95 10.66
C ALA A 577 -1.20 -22.30 10.73
N TYR A 578 -2.54 -22.29 10.77
CA TYR A 578 -3.34 -23.50 10.69
C TYR A 578 -3.09 -24.30 9.41
N GLY A 579 -3.09 -23.66 8.25
CA GLY A 579 -2.86 -24.33 6.97
C GLY A 579 -1.47 -24.96 6.87
N ARG A 580 -0.43 -24.30 7.39
CA ARG A 580 0.94 -24.85 7.48
C ARG A 580 1.03 -26.05 8.44
N LYS A 581 0.22 -26.10 9.49
CA LYS A 581 0.07 -27.28 10.38
C LYS A 581 -0.81 -28.40 9.79
N GLY A 582 -1.32 -28.23 8.57
CA GLY A 582 -2.26 -29.17 7.94
C GLY A 582 -3.69 -29.09 8.50
N GLN A 583 -4.00 -28.11 9.34
CA GLN A 583 -5.32 -27.91 9.96
C GLN A 583 -6.23 -27.06 9.05
N MET A 584 -6.46 -27.56 7.84
CA MET A 584 -7.08 -26.77 6.77
C MET A 584 -8.51 -26.30 7.07
N SER A 585 -9.30 -27.07 7.83
CA SER A 585 -10.66 -26.66 8.23
C SER A 585 -10.63 -25.38 9.07
N LEU A 586 -9.69 -25.29 10.02
CA LEU A 586 -9.56 -24.10 10.88
C LEU A 586 -9.05 -22.90 10.09
N ALA A 587 -8.17 -23.12 9.11
CA ALA A 587 -7.74 -22.08 8.19
C ALA A 587 -8.91 -21.54 7.35
N ILE A 588 -9.75 -22.42 6.82
CA ILE A 588 -10.95 -22.07 6.06
C ILE A 588 -11.91 -21.25 6.94
N ASP A 589 -12.12 -21.64 8.19
CA ASP A 589 -13.01 -20.94 9.12
C ASP A 589 -12.56 -19.49 9.33
N ASP A 590 -11.27 -19.26 9.59
CA ASP A 590 -10.70 -17.91 9.76
C ASP A 590 -10.81 -17.06 8.48
N ILE A 591 -10.49 -17.63 7.31
CA ILE A 591 -10.63 -16.93 6.01
C ILE A 591 -12.09 -16.58 5.74
N ASN A 592 -13.02 -17.45 6.11
CA ASN A 592 -14.44 -17.25 5.88
C ASN A 592 -15.05 -16.17 6.81
N VAL A 593 -14.41 -15.82 7.92
CA VAL A 593 -14.79 -14.60 8.68
C VAL A 593 -14.63 -13.36 7.80
N LEU A 594 -13.51 -13.26 7.08
CA LEU A 594 -13.26 -12.14 6.16
C LEU A 594 -14.19 -12.18 4.95
N ARG A 595 -14.37 -13.36 4.34
CA ARG A 595 -15.26 -13.51 3.18
C ARG A 595 -16.71 -13.21 3.50
N LYS A 596 -17.17 -13.55 4.70
CA LYS A 596 -18.51 -13.19 5.16
C LYS A 596 -18.68 -11.68 5.25
N ARG A 597 -17.70 -10.94 5.79
CA ARG A 597 -17.72 -9.47 5.80
C ARG A 597 -17.56 -8.87 4.41
N ALA A 598 -16.74 -9.47 3.55
CA ALA A 598 -16.45 -8.98 2.21
C ALA A 598 -17.63 -9.11 1.23
N ALA A 599 -18.60 -9.98 1.51
CA ALA A 599 -19.80 -10.14 0.70
C ALA A 599 -20.62 -8.85 0.61
N TYR A 600 -21.50 -8.77 -0.37
CA TYR A 600 -22.57 -7.80 -0.38
C TYR A 600 -23.72 -8.31 0.49
N HIS A 601 -24.16 -7.51 1.47
CA HIS A 601 -25.31 -7.84 2.30
C HIS A 601 -26.60 -7.22 1.76
N ALA A 602 -27.75 -7.79 2.15
CA ALA A 602 -29.06 -7.32 1.71
C ALA A 602 -29.25 -5.81 1.99
N ASN A 603 -29.83 -5.10 1.03
CA ASN A 603 -30.05 -3.64 1.02
C ASN A 603 -28.79 -2.78 0.87
N GLU A 604 -27.59 -3.35 0.72
CA GLU A 604 -26.43 -2.59 0.27
C GLU A 604 -26.61 -2.08 -1.16
N ASN A 605 -25.86 -1.03 -1.51
CA ASN A 605 -25.82 -0.51 -2.87
C ASN A 605 -24.71 -1.22 -3.65
N ARG A 606 -25.03 -1.72 -4.84
CA ARG A 606 -24.03 -2.07 -5.84
C ARG A 606 -23.58 -0.80 -6.57
N SER A 607 -22.33 -0.79 -7.02
CA SER A 607 -21.85 0.24 -7.93
C SER A 607 -22.67 0.17 -9.23
N ASP A 608 -23.14 1.30 -9.74
CA ASP A 608 -23.81 1.33 -11.04
C ASP A 608 -22.83 1.08 -12.20
N VAL A 609 -21.52 1.34 -11.99
CA VAL A 609 -20.45 0.91 -12.90
C VAL A 609 -20.41 -0.61 -13.00
N LEU A 610 -20.48 -1.32 -11.87
CA LEU A 610 -20.58 -2.78 -11.84
C LEU A 610 -21.79 -3.28 -12.63
N VAL A 611 -22.95 -2.69 -12.38
CA VAL A 611 -24.20 -3.21 -12.95
C VAL A 611 -24.33 -2.92 -14.45
N LYS A 612 -23.89 -1.74 -14.90
CA LYS A 612 -24.18 -1.25 -16.26
C LYS A 612 -23.02 -1.36 -17.23
N LEU A 613 -21.78 -1.40 -16.75
CA LEU A 613 -20.60 -1.20 -17.59
C LEU A 613 -19.59 -2.34 -17.50
N GLU A 614 -19.70 -3.22 -16.50
CA GLU A 614 -18.79 -4.35 -16.29
C GLU A 614 -19.04 -5.48 -17.31
N PRO A 615 -18.10 -5.76 -18.24
CA PRO A 615 -18.32 -6.75 -19.29
C PRO A 615 -18.72 -8.12 -18.76
N ALA A 616 -18.12 -8.57 -17.66
CA ALA A 616 -18.42 -9.89 -17.11
C ALA A 616 -19.85 -10.00 -16.54
N VAL A 617 -20.45 -8.88 -16.09
CA VAL A 617 -21.87 -8.85 -15.65
C VAL A 617 -22.81 -8.75 -16.86
N LEU A 618 -22.41 -8.02 -17.90
CA LEU A 618 -23.17 -7.87 -19.14
C LEU A 618 -23.26 -9.19 -19.93
N THR A 619 -22.18 -9.99 -19.94
CA THR A 619 -22.15 -11.32 -20.56
C THR A 619 -22.77 -12.41 -19.70
N GLY A 620 -23.04 -12.13 -18.43
CA GLY A 620 -23.53 -13.11 -17.45
C GLY A 620 -22.44 -14.06 -16.90
N LYS A 621 -21.16 -13.81 -17.18
CA LYS A 621 -20.04 -14.55 -16.58
C LYS A 621 -19.96 -14.35 -15.07
N LEU A 622 -20.18 -13.12 -14.61
CA LEU A 622 -20.39 -12.81 -13.20
C LEU A 622 -21.88 -12.60 -12.95
N ASP A 623 -22.44 -13.45 -12.10
CA ASP A 623 -23.87 -13.50 -11.84
C ASP A 623 -24.30 -12.45 -10.82
N ILE A 624 -25.35 -11.71 -11.18
CA ILE A 624 -26.04 -10.72 -10.32
C ILE A 624 -27.55 -10.89 -10.57
N PRO A 625 -28.39 -10.98 -9.52
CA PRO A 625 -29.83 -11.10 -9.67
C PRO A 625 -30.44 -9.99 -10.56
N ALA A 626 -31.44 -10.32 -11.37
CA ALA A 626 -32.07 -9.34 -12.26
C ALA A 626 -32.67 -8.14 -11.51
N SER A 627 -33.19 -8.36 -10.30
CA SER A 627 -33.69 -7.30 -9.41
C SER A 627 -32.60 -6.31 -8.99
N ASP A 628 -31.38 -6.78 -8.78
CA ASP A 628 -30.22 -5.96 -8.39
C ASP A 628 -29.72 -5.11 -9.57
N LYS A 629 -30.08 -5.48 -10.81
CA LYS A 629 -29.73 -4.74 -12.02
C LYS A 629 -30.67 -3.54 -12.28
N VAL A 630 -31.71 -3.37 -11.46
CA VAL A 630 -32.66 -2.26 -11.56
C VAL A 630 -32.31 -1.17 -10.54
N SER A 631 -32.31 0.09 -10.97
CA SER A 631 -32.08 1.23 -10.07
C SER A 631 -33.06 1.18 -8.89
N PRO A 632 -32.61 1.32 -7.63
CA PRO A 632 -31.34 1.91 -7.19
C PRO A 632 -30.18 0.92 -6.97
N PHE A 633 -30.16 -0.23 -7.66
CA PHE A 633 -29.10 -1.26 -7.64
C PHE A 633 -28.88 -1.85 -6.25
N LYS A 634 -29.98 -2.18 -5.58
CA LYS A 634 -29.98 -2.76 -4.24
C LYS A 634 -29.69 -4.25 -4.30
N VAL A 635 -28.87 -4.71 -3.37
CA VAL A 635 -28.60 -6.12 -3.17
C VAL A 635 -29.84 -6.79 -2.59
N SER A 636 -30.42 -7.75 -3.31
CA SER A 636 -31.63 -8.47 -2.88
C SER A 636 -31.37 -9.53 -1.80
N ALA A 637 -30.20 -10.17 -1.81
CA ALA A 637 -29.80 -11.20 -0.86
C ALA A 637 -28.28 -11.22 -0.64
N ASP A 638 -27.85 -11.76 0.50
CA ASP A 638 -26.45 -11.90 0.87
C ASP A 638 -25.67 -12.73 -0.17
N THR A 639 -24.49 -12.26 -0.58
CA THR A 639 -23.67 -12.91 -1.60
C THR A 639 -22.57 -13.82 -1.04
N TYR A 640 -22.50 -14.04 0.28
CA TYR A 640 -21.45 -14.80 0.93
C TYR A 640 -21.24 -16.19 0.32
N GLU A 641 -22.33 -16.94 0.06
CA GLU A 641 -22.22 -18.29 -0.52
C GLU A 641 -21.60 -18.31 -1.93
N LYS A 642 -21.59 -17.18 -2.66
CA LYS A 642 -20.90 -17.05 -3.97
C LYS A 642 -19.38 -16.94 -3.81
N ILE A 643 -18.91 -16.31 -2.74
CA ILE A 643 -17.47 -16.03 -2.52
C ILE A 643 -16.85 -16.83 -1.37
N LYS A 644 -17.62 -17.78 -0.82
CA LYS A 644 -17.21 -18.65 0.27
C LYS A 644 -16.06 -19.55 -0.14
N VAL A 645 -15.06 -19.60 0.72
CA VAL A 645 -13.88 -20.45 0.56
C VAL A 645 -14.19 -21.86 1.03
N THR A 646 -13.77 -22.84 0.25
CA THR A 646 -14.15 -24.26 0.40
C THR A 646 -12.95 -25.21 0.38
N GLY A 647 -11.76 -24.70 0.03
CA GLY A 647 -10.56 -25.49 -0.21
C GLY A 647 -10.36 -25.86 -1.67
N GLU A 648 -11.41 -25.75 -2.50
CA GLU A 648 -11.28 -25.86 -3.95
C GLU A 648 -10.34 -24.80 -4.52
N GLU A 649 -10.25 -23.63 -3.88
CA GLU A 649 -9.43 -22.51 -4.32
C GLU A 649 -7.94 -22.88 -4.46
N TRP A 650 -7.42 -23.82 -3.65
CA TRP A 650 -6.05 -24.34 -3.77
C TRP A 650 -6.01 -25.84 -4.10
N ALA A 651 -7.14 -26.43 -4.46
CA ALA A 651 -7.17 -27.79 -5.00
C ALA A 651 -6.70 -27.77 -6.45
N ALA A 652 -5.52 -28.35 -6.71
CA ALA A 652 -4.90 -28.34 -8.02
C ALA A 652 -5.87 -28.83 -9.12
N GLY A 653 -6.05 -28.02 -10.17
CA GLY A 653 -6.92 -28.34 -11.29
C GLY A 653 -8.42 -28.06 -11.09
N SER A 654 -8.85 -27.58 -9.91
CA SER A 654 -10.23 -27.13 -9.72
C SER A 654 -10.53 -25.88 -10.57
N ALA A 655 -11.82 -25.60 -10.79
CA ALA A 655 -12.22 -24.37 -11.48
C ALA A 655 -11.84 -23.11 -10.68
N LYS A 656 -12.01 -23.14 -9.35
CA LYS A 656 -11.66 -22.01 -8.48
C LYS A 656 -10.14 -21.77 -8.42
N ALA A 657 -9.32 -22.82 -8.40
CA ALA A 657 -7.87 -22.70 -8.39
C ALA A 657 -7.30 -22.07 -9.67
N ARG A 658 -7.92 -22.33 -10.83
CA ARG A 658 -7.55 -21.65 -12.08
C ARG A 658 -7.81 -20.14 -12.02
N LEU A 659 -8.89 -19.71 -11.37
CA LEU A 659 -9.20 -18.28 -11.23
C LEU A 659 -8.19 -17.55 -10.34
N GLU A 660 -7.60 -18.24 -9.36
CA GLU A 660 -6.60 -17.67 -8.46
C GLU A 660 -5.20 -17.49 -9.11
N ASN A 661 -5.02 -18.09 -10.30
CA ASN A 661 -3.90 -17.88 -11.21
C ASN A 661 -2.52 -17.90 -10.53
N TYR A 662 -2.14 -19.07 -10.04
CA TYR A 662 -0.90 -19.29 -9.31
C TYR A 662 0.35 -19.32 -10.22
N PRO A 663 1.53 -18.95 -9.69
CA PRO A 663 2.80 -19.20 -10.38
C PRO A 663 2.94 -20.65 -10.84
N PRO A 664 3.40 -20.91 -12.08
CA PRO A 664 3.67 -22.26 -12.57
C PRO A 664 4.62 -23.02 -11.64
N GLY A 665 4.26 -24.25 -11.27
CA GLY A 665 5.08 -25.10 -10.40
C GLY A 665 5.14 -24.65 -8.93
N ALA A 666 4.24 -23.76 -8.50
CA ALA A 666 4.13 -23.35 -7.10
C ALA A 666 4.04 -24.57 -6.16
N ALA A 667 4.94 -24.63 -5.18
CA ALA A 667 5.05 -25.77 -4.28
C ALA A 667 3.87 -25.87 -3.30
N ASN A 668 3.29 -24.73 -2.91
CA ASN A 668 2.17 -24.67 -1.97
C ASN A 668 1.10 -23.67 -2.45
N LEU A 669 0.04 -24.18 -3.08
CA LEU A 669 -1.06 -23.36 -3.61
C LEU A 669 -1.84 -22.63 -2.50
N PHE A 670 -1.97 -23.22 -1.31
CA PHE A 670 -2.62 -22.57 -0.18
C PHE A 670 -1.86 -21.31 0.27
N VAL A 671 -0.53 -21.36 0.28
CA VAL A 671 0.28 -20.17 0.58
C VAL A 671 0.04 -19.08 -0.47
N HIS A 672 0.04 -19.39 -1.77
CA HIS A 672 -0.28 -18.35 -2.75
C HIS A 672 -1.71 -17.85 -2.64
N PHE A 673 -2.67 -18.72 -2.30
CA PHE A 673 -4.07 -18.33 -2.05
C PHE A 673 -4.17 -17.32 -0.90
N ILE A 674 -3.58 -17.62 0.25
CA ILE A 674 -3.69 -16.76 1.41
C ILE A 674 -3.07 -15.39 1.15
N TYR A 675 -2.02 -15.33 0.31
CA TYR A 675 -1.41 -14.08 -0.13
C TYR A 675 -2.19 -13.36 -1.25
N ASN A 676 -3.05 -14.04 -2.01
CA ASN A 676 -4.08 -13.37 -2.81
C ASN A 676 -5.15 -12.76 -1.88
N GLU A 677 -5.55 -13.46 -0.81
CA GLU A 677 -6.52 -12.96 0.16
C GLU A 677 -6.00 -11.76 0.96
N ARG A 678 -4.75 -11.82 1.42
CA ARG A 678 -4.06 -10.68 2.05
C ARG A 678 -4.02 -9.48 1.11
N ALA A 679 -3.78 -9.68 -0.18
CA ALA A 679 -3.75 -8.59 -1.14
C ALA A 679 -5.15 -7.96 -1.37
N ARG A 680 -6.22 -8.76 -1.45
CA ARG A 680 -7.61 -8.25 -1.53
C ARG A 680 -7.99 -7.41 -0.31
N GLU A 681 -7.44 -7.77 0.85
CA GLU A 681 -7.76 -7.16 2.12
C GLU A 681 -6.89 -5.92 2.42
N LEU A 682 -5.57 -6.08 2.32
CA LEU A 682 -4.52 -5.18 2.83
C LEU A 682 -3.79 -4.42 1.71
N GLY A 683 -4.21 -4.57 0.44
CA GLY A 683 -3.57 -3.85 -0.67
C GLY A 683 -3.52 -2.34 -0.41
N PHE A 684 -2.38 -1.71 -0.73
CA PHE A 684 -2.07 -0.29 -0.50
C PHE A 684 -1.82 0.13 0.97
N GLU A 685 -1.61 -0.83 1.88
CA GLU A 685 -1.29 -0.58 3.30
C GLU A 685 0.19 -0.75 3.65
N LEU A 686 1.10 -0.77 2.66
CA LEU A 686 2.57 -0.80 2.85
C LEU A 686 3.09 -2.03 3.62
N GLN A 687 2.40 -3.16 3.48
CA GLN A 687 2.75 -4.45 4.11
C GLN A 687 3.09 -5.54 3.08
N CYS A 688 2.58 -5.43 1.85
CA CYS A 688 2.67 -6.50 0.86
C CYS A 688 4.11 -6.94 0.58
N TRP A 689 5.05 -5.99 0.48
CA TRP A 689 6.43 -6.32 0.15
C TRP A 689 7.10 -7.22 1.20
N GLU A 690 7.00 -6.85 2.47
CA GLU A 690 7.59 -7.62 3.57
C GLU A 690 6.88 -8.97 3.76
N ASP A 691 5.58 -9.00 3.56
CA ASP A 691 4.79 -10.23 3.68
C ASP A 691 5.23 -11.25 2.63
N LEU A 692 5.36 -10.83 1.37
CA LEU A 692 5.80 -11.70 0.28
C LEU A 692 7.25 -12.13 0.41
N LYS A 693 8.11 -11.22 0.90
CA LYS A 693 9.50 -11.55 1.21
C LYS A 693 9.57 -12.65 2.26
N ASN A 694 8.86 -12.52 3.38
CA ASN A 694 8.95 -13.47 4.49
C ASN A 694 8.41 -14.86 4.13
N ALA A 695 7.37 -14.95 3.29
CA ALA A 695 6.92 -16.22 2.73
C ALA A 695 7.84 -16.79 1.64
N GLY A 696 8.88 -16.07 1.22
CA GLY A 696 9.79 -16.51 0.16
C GLY A 696 9.18 -16.50 -1.24
N ILE A 697 8.04 -15.82 -1.44
CA ILE A 697 7.28 -15.86 -2.69
C ILE A 697 7.30 -14.56 -3.53
N LEU A 698 8.03 -13.55 -3.07
CA LEU A 698 8.11 -12.25 -3.74
C LEU A 698 8.64 -12.37 -5.18
N TYR A 699 9.71 -13.14 -5.38
CA TYR A 699 10.38 -13.22 -6.69
C TYR A 699 9.45 -13.77 -7.76
N GLU A 700 8.86 -14.95 -7.55
CA GLU A 700 8.03 -15.59 -8.57
C GLU A 700 6.72 -14.84 -8.80
N ARG A 701 6.14 -14.22 -7.75
CA ARG A 701 4.94 -13.41 -7.94
C ARG A 701 5.22 -12.22 -8.84
N VAL A 702 6.30 -11.47 -8.61
CA VAL A 702 6.69 -10.35 -9.50
C VAL A 702 7.07 -10.88 -10.88
N TYR A 703 7.84 -11.96 -10.96
CA TYR A 703 8.27 -12.59 -12.23
C TYR A 703 7.09 -12.91 -13.15
N TYR A 704 5.99 -13.44 -12.61
CA TYR A 704 4.84 -13.86 -13.41
C TYR A 704 3.73 -12.81 -13.53
N ARG A 705 3.74 -11.74 -12.73
CA ARG A 705 2.60 -10.80 -12.62
C ARG A 705 2.92 -9.35 -12.94
N ASP A 706 4.19 -8.94 -12.88
CA ASP A 706 4.60 -7.58 -13.28
C ASP A 706 5.53 -7.61 -14.49
N MET A 707 4.98 -7.34 -15.67
CA MET A 707 5.73 -7.29 -16.92
C MET A 707 6.91 -6.29 -16.88
N MET A 708 6.78 -5.21 -16.11
CA MET A 708 7.83 -4.18 -16.05
C MET A 708 8.95 -4.54 -15.08
N GLY A 709 8.70 -5.35 -14.05
CA GLY A 709 9.72 -5.91 -13.19
C GLY A 709 10.37 -7.17 -13.76
N ALA A 710 9.57 -8.04 -14.38
CA ALA A 710 9.99 -9.35 -14.85
C ALA A 710 11.02 -9.30 -16.00
N PRO A 711 12.00 -10.21 -16.04
CA PRO A 711 12.97 -10.28 -17.14
C PRO A 711 12.33 -10.80 -18.43
N ALA A 712 13.00 -10.60 -19.56
CA ALA A 712 12.53 -11.01 -20.90
C ALA A 712 12.29 -12.53 -21.05
N THR A 713 12.78 -13.34 -20.11
CA THR A 713 12.50 -14.78 -20.06
C THR A 713 11.09 -15.10 -19.55
N SER A 714 10.42 -14.16 -18.88
CA SER A 714 9.04 -14.33 -18.41
C SER A 714 8.04 -13.92 -19.48
N THR A 715 6.98 -14.70 -19.62
CA THR A 715 5.82 -14.43 -20.48
C THR A 715 4.51 -14.30 -19.69
N GLY A 716 4.61 -14.22 -18.35
CA GLY A 716 3.47 -14.34 -17.45
C GLY A 716 3.07 -15.80 -17.19
N THR A 717 1.85 -16.00 -16.71
CA THR A 717 1.28 -17.33 -16.45
C THR A 717 0.48 -17.83 -17.66
N ALA A 718 0.05 -19.09 -17.65
CA ALA A 718 -0.77 -19.65 -18.73
C ALA A 718 -2.16 -18.99 -18.80
N ASP A 719 -2.82 -18.83 -17.65
CA ASP A 719 -4.17 -18.25 -17.57
C ASP A 719 -4.15 -16.71 -17.57
N PHE A 720 -3.01 -16.12 -17.20
CA PHE A 720 -2.75 -14.67 -17.27
C PHE A 720 -1.39 -14.40 -17.94
N PRO A 721 -1.31 -14.53 -19.28
CA PRO A 721 -0.10 -14.21 -20.01
C PRO A 721 0.10 -12.69 -20.05
N PHE A 722 1.36 -12.24 -20.15
CA PHE A 722 1.60 -10.84 -20.39
C PHE A 722 0.93 -10.39 -21.70
N PRO A 723 0.28 -9.23 -21.71
CA PRO A 723 -0.46 -8.77 -22.87
C PRO A 723 0.47 -8.60 -24.06
N LYS A 724 -0.03 -8.94 -25.24
CA LYS A 724 0.58 -8.60 -26.52
C LYS A 724 -0.35 -7.63 -27.24
N ASP A 725 0.18 -6.45 -27.52
CA ASP A 725 -0.48 -5.40 -28.27
C ASP A 725 -0.46 -5.75 -29.76
N ASP A 726 -1.60 -5.58 -30.45
CA ASP A 726 -1.72 -5.81 -31.90
C ASP A 726 -1.29 -4.58 -32.72
N ILE A 727 -0.85 -3.48 -32.09
CA ILE A 727 -0.29 -2.31 -32.78
C ILE A 727 1.25 -2.38 -32.82
N SER A 728 1.81 -2.54 -34.02
CA SER A 728 3.24 -2.80 -34.26
C SER A 728 4.20 -1.63 -33.99
N LYS A 729 3.76 -0.53 -33.35
CA LYS A 729 4.50 0.74 -33.28
C LYS A 729 4.66 1.35 -31.88
N THR A 730 4.30 0.65 -30.80
CA THR A 730 4.34 1.23 -29.44
C THR A 730 5.43 0.61 -28.57
N ASN A 731 5.93 1.40 -27.60
CA ASN A 731 6.69 0.89 -26.43
C ASN A 731 5.79 0.06 -25.47
N GLY A 732 4.66 -0.49 -25.97
CA GLY A 732 3.57 -1.14 -25.24
C GLY A 732 3.82 -2.61 -24.92
N ALA A 733 2.79 -3.38 -24.59
CA ALA A 733 2.93 -4.76 -24.12
C ALA A 733 3.34 -5.72 -25.27
N LEU A 734 4.42 -6.48 -25.08
CA LEU A 734 5.01 -7.34 -26.14
C LEU A 734 4.83 -8.84 -25.89
N GLY A 735 4.15 -9.23 -24.80
CA GLY A 735 4.00 -10.62 -24.38
C GLY A 735 5.19 -11.19 -23.60
N THR A 736 6.20 -10.37 -23.29
CA THR A 736 7.38 -10.75 -22.50
C THR A 736 7.71 -9.68 -21.47
N GLY A 737 8.40 -10.08 -20.39
CA GLY A 737 8.95 -9.16 -19.40
C GLY A 737 9.93 -8.15 -20.01
N LYS A 738 10.07 -7.00 -19.34
CA LYS A 738 10.92 -5.87 -19.76
C LYS A 738 11.92 -5.40 -18.70
N GLY A 739 11.79 -5.89 -17.48
CA GLY A 739 12.64 -5.53 -16.36
C GLY A 739 13.89 -6.40 -16.25
N THR A 740 14.53 -6.30 -15.09
CA THR A 740 15.81 -6.94 -14.77
C THR A 740 15.74 -7.70 -13.45
N LEU A 741 14.54 -8.12 -13.02
CA LEU A 741 14.35 -8.87 -11.78
C LEU A 741 15.24 -10.14 -11.75
N GLU A 742 15.86 -10.34 -10.60
CA GLU A 742 16.72 -11.45 -10.24
C GLU A 742 16.42 -11.79 -8.78
N ARG A 743 16.74 -13.01 -8.33
CA ARG A 743 16.45 -13.44 -6.96
C ARG A 743 17.12 -12.58 -5.88
N LYS A 744 18.35 -12.10 -6.13
CA LYS A 744 19.08 -11.18 -5.23
C LYS A 744 18.29 -9.92 -4.87
N HIS A 745 17.42 -9.45 -5.77
CA HIS A 745 16.64 -8.24 -5.55
C HIS A 745 15.53 -8.36 -4.48
N THR A 746 15.30 -9.56 -3.95
CA THR A 746 14.43 -9.78 -2.78
C THR A 746 15.04 -9.26 -1.47
N PHE A 747 16.34 -8.90 -1.47
CA PHE A 747 17.00 -8.12 -0.44
C PHE A 747 17.45 -6.77 -0.99
N ARG A 748 17.60 -5.79 -0.09
CA ARG A 748 18.18 -4.49 -0.44
C ARG A 748 19.69 -4.51 -0.17
N PRO A 749 20.52 -3.93 -1.05
CA PRO A 749 21.93 -3.78 -0.74
C PRO A 749 22.13 -2.79 0.41
N TRP A 750 23.16 -3.02 1.20
CA TRP A 750 23.65 -2.07 2.17
C TRP A 750 24.23 -0.84 1.46
N PRO A 751 23.85 0.39 1.86
CA PRO A 751 24.46 1.59 1.31
C PRO A 751 25.96 1.58 1.51
N GLN A 752 26.71 1.86 0.43
CA GLN A 752 28.17 1.91 0.46
C GLN A 752 28.69 2.89 1.53
N SER A 753 28.03 4.04 1.66
CA SER A 753 28.34 5.04 2.69
C SER A 753 28.22 4.51 4.11
N PHE A 754 27.32 3.55 4.37
CA PHE A 754 27.19 2.94 5.68
C PHE A 754 28.31 1.93 5.94
N LEU A 755 28.64 1.09 4.94
CA LEU A 755 29.75 0.14 5.03
C LEU A 755 31.11 0.83 5.25
N GLU A 756 31.27 2.06 4.75
CA GLU A 756 32.47 2.87 4.94
C GLU A 756 32.61 3.45 6.35
N LEU A 757 31.52 3.56 7.11
CA LEU A 757 31.55 4.00 8.50
C LEU A 757 31.98 2.89 9.46
N LEU A 758 31.84 1.63 9.07
CA LEU A 758 32.11 0.49 9.94
C LEU A 758 33.62 0.25 10.10
N THR A 759 34.01 -0.18 11.29
CA THR A 759 35.37 -0.62 11.61
C THR A 759 35.40 -2.09 12.01
N ASP A 760 36.58 -2.72 11.91
CA ASP A 760 36.84 -3.99 12.56
C ASP A 760 36.90 -3.83 14.10
N GLU A 761 37.04 -4.94 14.81
CA GLU A 761 37.15 -4.99 16.28
C GLU A 761 38.35 -4.19 16.84
N LYS A 762 39.33 -3.88 15.99
CA LYS A 762 40.54 -3.11 16.34
C LYS A 762 40.40 -1.62 15.98
N GLY A 763 39.26 -1.19 15.45
CA GLY A 763 39.01 0.20 15.05
C GLY A 763 39.56 0.58 13.68
N ASN A 764 40.05 -0.38 12.87
CA ASN A 764 40.47 -0.10 11.50
C ASN A 764 39.28 -0.10 10.56
N ALA A 765 39.32 0.71 9.51
CA ALA A 765 38.31 0.66 8.45
C ALA A 765 38.21 -0.75 7.85
N LEU A 766 36.99 -1.22 7.58
CA LEU A 766 36.77 -2.54 6.97
C LEU A 766 37.49 -2.65 5.61
N THR A 767 38.14 -3.79 5.37
CA THR A 767 38.73 -4.12 4.05
C THR A 767 37.63 -4.30 3.00
N THR A 768 38.01 -4.32 1.72
CA THR A 768 37.07 -4.58 0.62
C THR A 768 36.36 -5.93 0.79
N GLU A 769 37.09 -6.96 1.21
CA GLU A 769 36.57 -8.31 1.45
C GLU A 769 35.59 -8.32 2.63
N ALA A 770 35.90 -7.59 3.71
CA ALA A 770 35.01 -7.47 4.85
C ALA A 770 33.70 -6.73 4.49
N LYS A 771 33.79 -5.65 3.69
CA LYS A 771 32.59 -4.96 3.18
C LYS A 771 31.74 -5.86 2.30
N ALA A 772 32.37 -6.64 1.40
CA ALA A 772 31.67 -7.62 0.58
C ALA A 772 30.99 -8.72 1.41
N ALA A 773 31.61 -9.16 2.52
CA ALA A 773 31.02 -10.13 3.43
C ALA A 773 29.80 -9.58 4.21
N TYR A 774 29.75 -8.27 4.45
CA TYR A 774 28.60 -7.61 5.08
C TYR A 774 27.43 -7.43 4.11
N GLN A 775 27.73 -7.33 2.82
CA GLN A 775 26.73 -7.14 1.78
C GLN A 775 25.79 -8.35 1.66
N ASN A 776 24.59 -8.11 1.13
CA ASN A 776 23.64 -9.19 0.81
C ASN A 776 24.07 -9.94 -0.45
N TYR A 777 23.75 -11.24 -0.50
CA TYR A 777 24.19 -12.12 -1.59
C TYR A 777 23.82 -11.57 -2.98
N GLY A 778 24.81 -11.54 -3.87
CA GLY A 778 24.66 -11.13 -5.27
C GLY A 778 24.88 -9.63 -5.57
N TYR A 779 25.15 -8.82 -4.53
CA TYR A 779 25.44 -7.38 -4.64
C TYR A 779 26.91 -7.03 -4.43
#